data_AF-A0A356FTU5-F1
#
_entry.id   AF-A0A356FTU5-F1
#
_cell.length_a   1.000
_cell.length_b   1.000
_cell.length_c   1.000
_cell.angle_alpha   90.00
_cell.angle_beta   90.00
_cell.angle_gamma   90.00
#
_symmetry.space_group_name_H-M   'P 1'
#
loop_
_entity.id
_entity.type
_entity.pdbx_description
1 polymer ?
#
loop_
_entity_poly.entity_id
_entity_poly.type
_entity_poly.pdbx_seq_one_letter_code
_entity_poly.pdbx_strand_id
1 'polypeptide(L)'
;DGWGGSGPSYDPGSPYAVKNFFAVNELMTVHYDASNSVEENRAAAMTAFHDFVASADLKEVGVMLDAPFNHTAHDVELGQVGVDLFQPDGQTWSANDEIRYRDARFFSQDGNYSNRASNASDIAIAPDRYDFGKWNDVKDVFFGQYDSLVEFDSDASRSNYLNEGDNFDTSDSNWNNNDFTRDEIQWNTTRLVWDYFAEYTLHWLTQTGYLDGTEHTEETRYIGIDGLRCDFGQGLPPRAWEYIINVTRQRKWNFVMMSESLDGGAVTYRSSRHFDILNENIVFALNSANNKNAYRSIFEDRRNSYGQALVLLNNTSHDEAMPSDPWEAVIRSAATGMIDGATMIFPGQELGIAGTYGYDWYELNFGKEIPHFKKWNSMNNAWNNTDYGNDQLYPVYSAIQTARLNSPALQSSNRWFIDGDGGNDQIFATAKYQTANAPPSASDVVIGFVNLNRNSVVSDNFKIPSELSTLLGIKDSRIYNVKNIAAYTAQDSNRNDEWLWGSGITGEDLKTNGFFVQLNPVPTVENTWQTDPYEAQYLKLFDVTPPPATSAPENSTGKNYVVGTDVQFTWTASESNTVDDNITGYRLVIKANTSDITVFDQSLGNVTEYTYNGSFGENVYSIIYPISLAGVEAPGSSVSNAVALLNPDLDEDLDGQSNYMEEIAGTDIYDHNSLLQLHQDGTNDNDQFTLRWNSVMGITYQVESNQTLSSINWHTEEYGIAGTGNEINWFDPSPMDASIFGQKFYRINIE
;
A
#
# COMPACT_ATOMS: atom_id res chain seq x y z
N ASP A 1 -11.05 -3.59 -44.42
CA ASP A 1 -12.07 -2.69 -43.82
C ASP A 1 -12.95 -3.37 -42.76
N GLY A 2 -12.64 -4.58 -42.29
CA GLY A 2 -13.56 -5.34 -41.43
C GLY A 2 -14.73 -5.96 -42.22
N TRP A 3 -15.56 -6.75 -41.53
CA TRP A 3 -16.77 -7.34 -42.12
C TRP A 3 -17.75 -6.23 -42.56
N GLY A 4 -18.38 -6.38 -43.73
CA GLY A 4 -19.30 -5.37 -44.29
C GLY A 4 -18.62 -4.15 -44.97
N GLY A 5 -17.29 -4.09 -44.97
CA GLY A 5 -16.51 -3.07 -45.67
C GLY A 5 -16.26 -3.36 -47.16
N SER A 6 -15.51 -2.49 -47.83
CA SER A 6 -15.25 -2.56 -49.28
C SER A 6 -14.11 -3.51 -49.68
N GLY A 7 -13.32 -3.96 -48.71
CA GLY A 7 -12.18 -4.87 -48.87
C GLY A 7 -12.34 -6.20 -48.15
N PRO A 8 -11.37 -7.13 -48.27
CA PRO A 8 -11.37 -8.39 -47.53
C PRO A 8 -11.39 -8.15 -46.01
N SER A 9 -12.06 -9.05 -45.30
CA SER A 9 -12.04 -9.08 -43.83
C SER A 9 -10.62 -9.29 -43.31
N TYR A 10 -10.32 -8.70 -42.15
CA TYR A 10 -9.08 -8.99 -41.45
C TYR A 10 -9.16 -10.36 -40.74
N ASP A 11 -8.00 -10.98 -40.55
CA ASP A 11 -7.81 -12.24 -39.84
C ASP A 11 -6.78 -12.00 -38.73
N PRO A 12 -7.16 -12.12 -37.45
CA PRO A 12 -8.42 -12.70 -36.96
C PRO A 12 -9.63 -11.76 -36.95
N GLY A 13 -9.45 -10.46 -37.23
CA GLY A 13 -10.51 -9.46 -37.09
C GLY A 13 -10.43 -8.70 -35.77
N SER A 14 -11.39 -7.79 -35.53
CA SER A 14 -11.41 -6.97 -34.32
C SER A 14 -11.75 -7.81 -33.08
N PRO A 15 -11.01 -7.70 -31.96
CA PRO A 15 -11.39 -8.35 -30.70
C PRO A 15 -12.67 -7.76 -30.09
N TYR A 16 -13.05 -6.54 -30.47
CA TYR A 16 -14.29 -5.87 -30.05
C TYR A 16 -15.53 -6.38 -30.82
N ALA A 17 -15.33 -7.11 -31.93
CA ALA A 17 -16.41 -7.88 -32.56
C ALA A 17 -16.59 -9.22 -31.84
N VAL A 18 -17.11 -9.16 -30.61
CA VAL A 18 -17.24 -10.32 -29.74
C VAL A 18 -18.24 -11.33 -30.31
N LYS A 19 -17.74 -12.51 -30.67
CA LYS A 19 -18.56 -13.62 -31.17
C LYS A 19 -19.24 -14.43 -30.05
N ASN A 20 -18.61 -14.55 -28.89
CA ASN A 20 -19.18 -15.28 -27.75
C ASN A 20 -18.63 -14.69 -26.45
N PHE A 21 -19.51 -14.12 -25.63
CA PHE A 21 -19.14 -13.46 -24.37
C PHE A 21 -18.74 -14.44 -23.25
N PHE A 22 -19.00 -15.74 -23.40
CA PHE A 22 -18.77 -16.78 -22.38
C PHE A 22 -17.78 -17.85 -22.84
N ALA A 23 -16.92 -17.50 -23.79
CA ALA A 23 -15.89 -18.39 -24.30
C ALA A 23 -14.59 -17.62 -24.56
N VAL A 24 -13.47 -18.32 -24.43
CA VAL A 24 -12.17 -17.83 -24.89
C VAL A 24 -12.01 -18.17 -26.37
N ASN A 25 -11.44 -17.27 -27.17
CA ASN A 25 -11.12 -17.56 -28.57
C ASN A 25 -10.28 -18.85 -28.67
N GLU A 26 -10.69 -19.77 -29.53
CA GLU A 26 -10.10 -21.11 -29.68
C GLU A 26 -8.59 -21.09 -30.00
N LEU A 27 -8.09 -19.97 -30.54
CA LEU A 27 -6.69 -19.77 -30.89
C LEU A 27 -5.82 -19.32 -29.71
N MET A 28 -6.42 -18.92 -28.58
CA MET A 28 -5.71 -18.45 -27.39
C MET A 28 -5.25 -19.60 -26.50
N THR A 29 -4.61 -20.60 -27.10
CA THR A 29 -4.00 -21.73 -26.40
C THR A 29 -2.84 -22.31 -27.20
N VAL A 30 -1.82 -22.79 -26.48
CA VAL A 30 -0.70 -23.55 -27.10
C VAL A 30 -1.11 -24.97 -27.49
N HIS A 31 -2.30 -25.42 -27.12
CA HIS A 31 -2.84 -26.74 -27.41
C HIS A 31 -3.87 -26.74 -28.55
N TYR A 32 -3.91 -25.68 -29.36
CA TYR A 32 -4.78 -25.62 -30.53
C TYR A 32 -4.46 -26.77 -31.51
N ASP A 33 -5.50 -27.48 -31.94
CA ASP A 33 -5.42 -28.50 -32.99
C ASP A 33 -6.53 -28.27 -34.01
N ALA A 34 -6.15 -28.10 -35.28
CA ALA A 34 -7.09 -27.87 -36.37
C ALA A 34 -7.99 -29.10 -36.67
N SER A 35 -7.70 -30.26 -36.08
CA SER A 35 -8.54 -31.47 -36.18
C SER A 35 -9.60 -31.59 -35.07
N ASN A 36 -9.47 -30.81 -34.01
CA ASN A 36 -10.47 -30.71 -32.95
C ASN A 36 -11.70 -29.91 -33.40
N SER A 37 -12.83 -30.09 -32.72
CA SER A 37 -13.96 -29.19 -32.84
C SER A 37 -13.64 -27.81 -32.25
N VAL A 38 -14.43 -26.80 -32.62
CA VAL A 38 -14.32 -25.45 -32.06
C VAL A 38 -14.49 -25.48 -30.53
N GLU A 39 -15.43 -26.28 -30.03
CA GLU A 39 -15.69 -26.44 -28.60
C GLU A 39 -14.51 -27.08 -27.86
N GLU A 40 -13.88 -28.10 -28.46
CA GLU A 40 -12.68 -28.74 -27.89
C GLU A 40 -11.52 -27.75 -27.79
N ASN A 41 -11.29 -26.93 -28.82
CA ASN A 41 -10.25 -25.90 -28.78
C ASN A 41 -10.61 -24.74 -27.82
N ARG A 42 -11.88 -24.31 -27.76
CA ARG A 42 -12.36 -23.32 -26.78
C ARG A 42 -12.21 -23.82 -25.34
N ALA A 43 -12.43 -25.11 -25.07
CA ALA A 43 -12.20 -25.69 -23.76
C ALA A 43 -10.71 -25.64 -23.37
N ALA A 44 -9.81 -25.98 -24.30
CA ALA A 44 -8.37 -25.85 -24.08
C ALA A 44 -7.93 -24.39 -23.86
N ALA A 45 -8.55 -23.43 -24.54
CA ALA A 45 -8.32 -22.00 -24.33
C ALA A 45 -8.87 -21.51 -22.99
N MET A 46 -10.02 -22.01 -22.54
CA MET A 46 -10.56 -21.71 -21.20
C MET A 46 -9.61 -22.17 -20.09
N THR A 47 -9.05 -23.39 -20.21
CA THR A 47 -8.02 -23.86 -19.27
C THR A 47 -6.79 -22.96 -19.27
N ALA A 48 -6.30 -22.57 -20.46
CA ALA A 48 -5.15 -21.66 -20.56
C ALA A 48 -5.42 -20.30 -19.90
N PHE A 49 -6.63 -19.76 -20.04
CA PHE A 49 -7.01 -18.51 -19.39
C PHE A 49 -7.15 -18.65 -17.86
N HIS A 50 -7.74 -19.74 -17.38
CA HIS A 50 -7.79 -20.05 -15.95
C HIS A 50 -6.39 -20.10 -15.34
N ASP A 51 -5.47 -20.85 -15.97
CA ASP A 51 -4.09 -20.99 -15.49
C ASP A 51 -3.31 -19.67 -15.55
N PHE A 52 -3.59 -18.81 -16.55
CA PHE A 52 -3.05 -17.47 -16.64
C PHE A 52 -3.48 -16.59 -15.46
N VAL A 53 -4.78 -16.56 -15.15
CA VAL A 53 -5.30 -15.77 -14.02
C VAL A 53 -4.74 -16.30 -12.70
N ALA A 54 -4.79 -17.62 -12.47
CA ALA A 54 -4.20 -18.21 -11.27
C ALA A 54 -2.69 -17.88 -11.11
N SER A 55 -1.95 -17.76 -12.22
CA SER A 55 -0.55 -17.34 -12.19
C SER A 55 -0.38 -15.85 -11.87
N ALA A 56 -1.29 -15.00 -12.33
CA ALA A 56 -1.32 -13.57 -12.00
C ALA A 56 -1.64 -13.36 -10.51
N ASP A 57 -2.59 -14.12 -9.97
CA ASP A 57 -2.97 -14.10 -8.55
C ASP A 57 -1.78 -14.45 -7.64
N LEU A 58 -0.97 -15.46 -8.00
CA LEU A 58 0.27 -15.83 -7.29
C LEU A 58 1.34 -14.72 -7.31
N LYS A 59 1.19 -13.72 -8.18
CA LYS A 59 2.04 -12.54 -8.29
C LYS A 59 1.37 -11.28 -7.77
N GLU A 60 0.17 -11.39 -7.21
CA GLU A 60 -0.66 -10.27 -6.76
C GLU A 60 -0.91 -9.23 -7.89
N VAL A 61 -0.98 -9.70 -9.14
CA VAL A 61 -1.28 -8.89 -10.31
C VAL A 61 -2.76 -9.08 -10.66
N GLY A 62 -3.55 -8.01 -10.53
CA GLY A 62 -4.96 -8.09 -10.85
C GLY A 62 -5.23 -8.14 -12.36
N VAL A 63 -6.22 -8.94 -12.78
CA VAL A 63 -6.62 -9.08 -14.19
C VAL A 63 -7.94 -8.35 -14.44
N MET A 64 -7.89 -7.35 -15.32
CA MET A 64 -9.06 -6.60 -15.77
C MET A 64 -9.40 -6.98 -17.22
N LEU A 65 -10.63 -7.45 -17.46
CA LEU A 65 -11.10 -7.78 -18.81
C LEU A 65 -11.70 -6.56 -19.51
N ASP A 66 -11.55 -6.49 -20.82
CA ASP A 66 -12.33 -5.55 -21.63
C ASP A 66 -13.79 -6.03 -21.74
N ALA A 67 -14.74 -5.11 -21.67
CA ALA A 67 -16.17 -5.39 -21.61
C ALA A 67 -16.97 -4.48 -22.58
N PRO A 68 -17.01 -4.84 -23.88
CA PRO A 68 -17.80 -4.11 -24.88
C PRO A 68 -19.26 -4.52 -24.83
N PHE A 69 -19.98 -4.06 -23.81
CA PHE A 69 -21.39 -4.46 -23.62
C PHE A 69 -22.37 -3.70 -24.52
N ASN A 70 -22.01 -2.51 -25.01
CA ASN A 70 -22.89 -1.75 -25.90
C ASN A 70 -23.02 -2.38 -27.30
N HIS A 71 -22.10 -3.27 -27.68
CA HIS A 71 -22.05 -3.82 -29.03
C HIS A 71 -21.51 -5.25 -29.06
N THR A 72 -21.69 -5.92 -30.19
CA THR A 72 -21.24 -7.31 -30.36
C THR A 72 -21.04 -7.65 -31.84
N ALA A 73 -20.46 -8.81 -32.17
CA ALA A 73 -20.36 -9.25 -33.56
C ALA A 73 -21.75 -9.47 -34.18
N HIS A 74 -21.83 -9.34 -35.50
CA HIS A 74 -23.06 -9.65 -36.24
C HIS A 74 -23.48 -11.13 -36.15
N ASP A 75 -22.55 -12.03 -35.88
CA ASP A 75 -22.73 -13.48 -35.72
C ASP A 75 -22.52 -13.94 -34.26
N VAL A 76 -22.82 -13.06 -33.30
CA VAL A 76 -22.74 -13.39 -31.87
C VAL A 76 -23.59 -14.62 -31.51
N GLU A 77 -22.97 -15.54 -30.81
CA GLU A 77 -23.54 -16.79 -30.29
C GLU A 77 -24.18 -16.55 -28.92
N LEU A 78 -25.22 -17.31 -28.59
CA LEU A 78 -25.89 -17.24 -27.28
C LEU A 78 -24.95 -17.55 -26.10
N GLY A 79 -24.07 -18.53 -26.26
CA GLY A 79 -23.48 -19.24 -25.14
C GLY A 79 -24.54 -20.00 -24.32
N GLN A 80 -24.12 -20.81 -23.34
CA GLN A 80 -25.08 -21.55 -22.52
C GLN A 80 -25.96 -20.59 -21.69
N VAL A 81 -25.38 -19.52 -21.17
CA VAL A 81 -26.12 -18.47 -20.44
C VAL A 81 -27.23 -17.86 -21.29
N GLY A 82 -26.99 -17.59 -22.58
CA GLY A 82 -28.02 -17.10 -23.48
C GLY A 82 -29.13 -18.11 -23.73
N VAL A 83 -28.82 -19.40 -23.83
CA VAL A 83 -29.83 -20.46 -23.93
C VAL A 83 -30.70 -20.47 -22.68
N ASP A 84 -30.08 -20.46 -21.51
CA ASP A 84 -30.78 -20.49 -20.23
C ASP A 84 -31.67 -19.24 -20.07
N LEU A 85 -31.21 -18.07 -20.54
CA LEU A 85 -31.93 -16.81 -20.43
C LEU A 85 -33.04 -16.62 -21.46
N PHE A 86 -32.83 -17.00 -22.72
CA PHE A 86 -33.71 -16.57 -23.81
C PHE A 86 -34.56 -17.68 -24.42
N GLN A 87 -34.28 -18.96 -24.14
CA GLN A 87 -35.03 -20.07 -24.76
C GLN A 87 -36.49 -20.12 -24.26
N PRO A 88 -37.50 -20.00 -25.15
CA PRO A 88 -38.91 -20.14 -24.77
C PRO A 88 -39.32 -21.60 -24.54
N ASP A 89 -40.40 -21.80 -23.78
CA ASP A 89 -41.02 -23.10 -23.57
C ASP A 89 -41.36 -23.79 -24.90
N GLY A 90 -41.02 -25.09 -24.99
CA GLY A 90 -41.27 -25.90 -26.18
C GLY A 90 -40.31 -25.66 -27.35
N GLN A 91 -39.27 -24.83 -27.18
CA GLN A 91 -38.18 -24.69 -28.15
C GLN A 91 -36.91 -25.43 -27.68
N THR A 92 -35.97 -25.64 -28.59
CA THR A 92 -34.66 -26.20 -28.30
C THR A 92 -33.61 -25.40 -29.05
N TRP A 93 -32.79 -24.66 -28.31
CA TRP A 93 -31.71 -23.82 -28.81
C TRP A 93 -30.36 -24.44 -28.46
N SER A 94 -29.32 -24.02 -29.16
CA SER A 94 -27.93 -24.40 -28.91
C SER A 94 -27.11 -23.18 -28.48
N ALA A 95 -26.08 -23.40 -27.66
CA ALA A 95 -25.16 -22.35 -27.23
C ALA A 95 -24.45 -21.66 -28.41
N ASN A 96 -24.32 -22.32 -29.56
CA ASN A 96 -23.70 -21.78 -30.76
C ASN A 96 -24.70 -21.12 -31.73
N ASP A 97 -25.99 -21.09 -31.38
CA ASP A 97 -26.96 -20.39 -32.24
C ASP A 97 -26.70 -18.88 -32.20
N GLU A 98 -26.76 -18.25 -33.36
CA GLU A 98 -26.62 -16.79 -33.46
C GLU A 98 -27.85 -16.08 -32.87
N ILE A 99 -27.62 -15.11 -31.98
CA ILE A 99 -28.69 -14.41 -31.25
C ILE A 99 -29.68 -13.77 -32.23
N ARG A 100 -29.21 -13.15 -33.32
CA ARG A 100 -30.05 -12.46 -34.30
C ARG A 100 -31.12 -13.35 -34.97
N TYR A 101 -30.91 -14.68 -35.03
CA TYR A 101 -31.87 -15.62 -35.61
C TYR A 101 -32.80 -16.23 -34.56
N ARG A 102 -32.44 -16.15 -33.28
CA ARG A 102 -33.23 -16.66 -32.15
C ARG A 102 -34.09 -15.56 -31.53
N ASP A 103 -33.50 -14.41 -31.26
CA ASP A 103 -34.18 -13.23 -30.75
C ASP A 103 -33.52 -11.92 -31.22
N ALA A 104 -33.96 -11.40 -32.37
CA ALA A 104 -33.45 -10.13 -32.90
C ALA A 104 -33.72 -8.93 -31.98
N ARG A 105 -34.65 -9.05 -31.01
CA ARG A 105 -34.99 -7.96 -30.08
C ARG A 105 -33.85 -7.65 -29.09
N PHE A 106 -32.81 -8.50 -29.05
CA PHE A 106 -31.55 -8.22 -28.35
C PHE A 106 -30.82 -6.99 -28.91
N PHE A 107 -31.04 -6.65 -30.18
CA PHE A 107 -30.37 -5.57 -30.88
C PHE A 107 -31.25 -4.34 -31.05
N SER A 108 -30.61 -3.17 -31.15
CA SER A 108 -31.27 -1.93 -31.54
C SER A 108 -31.69 -1.99 -33.02
N GLN A 109 -32.79 -1.32 -33.36
CA GLN A 109 -33.32 -1.27 -34.72
C GLN A 109 -32.51 -0.32 -35.60
N ASP A 110 -32.18 -0.75 -36.82
CA ASP A 110 -31.49 0.08 -37.79
C ASP A 110 -32.27 1.38 -38.09
N GLY A 111 -31.59 2.51 -37.94
CA GLY A 111 -32.17 3.85 -38.08
C GLY A 111 -33.05 4.32 -36.92
N ASN A 112 -33.25 3.53 -35.86
CA ASN A 112 -33.97 3.93 -34.66
C ASN A 112 -33.49 3.17 -33.41
N TYR A 113 -32.53 3.76 -32.69
CA TYR A 113 -31.89 3.11 -31.53
C TYR A 113 -32.79 3.07 -30.29
N SER A 114 -33.92 3.79 -30.27
CA SER A 114 -34.93 3.67 -29.19
C SER A 114 -35.89 2.50 -29.36
N ASN A 115 -35.76 1.72 -30.44
CA ASN A 115 -36.55 0.52 -30.69
C ASN A 115 -35.69 -0.74 -30.86
N ARG A 116 -36.32 -1.88 -30.61
CA ARG A 116 -35.75 -3.21 -30.82
C ARG A 116 -35.86 -3.60 -32.29
N ALA A 117 -34.84 -4.28 -32.81
CA ALA A 117 -34.91 -4.90 -34.12
C ALA A 117 -35.99 -5.99 -34.16
N SER A 118 -36.59 -6.19 -35.33
CA SER A 118 -37.67 -7.15 -35.54
C SER A 118 -37.18 -8.47 -36.15
N ASN A 119 -36.01 -8.47 -36.79
CA ASN A 119 -35.40 -9.61 -37.43
C ASN A 119 -33.89 -9.39 -37.68
N ALA A 120 -33.19 -10.41 -38.18
CA ALA A 120 -31.75 -10.32 -38.42
C ALA A 120 -31.30 -9.27 -39.46
N SER A 121 -32.21 -8.77 -40.31
CA SER A 121 -31.87 -7.80 -41.37
C SER A 121 -32.01 -6.34 -40.96
N ASP A 122 -32.66 -6.04 -39.82
CA ASP A 122 -32.86 -4.69 -39.31
C ASP A 122 -32.11 -4.42 -37.98
N ILE A 123 -31.02 -5.15 -37.72
CA ILE A 123 -30.13 -4.90 -36.57
C ILE A 123 -29.15 -3.74 -36.87
N ALA A 124 -29.13 -2.74 -35.99
CA ALA A 124 -28.35 -1.52 -36.14
C ALA A 124 -26.83 -1.77 -36.04
N ILE A 125 -26.04 -0.97 -36.76
CA ILE A 125 -24.58 -0.94 -36.67
C ILE A 125 -24.17 -0.06 -35.49
N ALA A 126 -23.30 -0.54 -34.61
CA ALA A 126 -22.86 0.26 -33.46
C ALA A 126 -21.90 1.41 -33.85
N PRO A 127 -21.73 2.41 -32.98
CA PRO A 127 -22.54 2.70 -31.79
C PRO A 127 -23.83 3.44 -32.16
N ASP A 128 -24.67 3.80 -31.20
CA ASP A 128 -25.83 4.72 -31.33
C ASP A 128 -25.44 6.17 -31.73
N ARG A 129 -24.15 6.48 -31.79
CA ARG A 129 -23.61 7.81 -32.13
C ARG A 129 -23.48 8.08 -33.63
N TYR A 130 -23.46 9.36 -33.99
CA TYR A 130 -23.35 9.83 -35.40
C TYR A 130 -22.22 10.84 -35.62
N ASP A 131 -21.52 11.26 -34.57
CA ASP A 131 -20.51 12.31 -34.59
C ASP A 131 -19.07 11.82 -34.81
N PHE A 132 -18.81 10.51 -34.68
CA PHE A 132 -17.48 9.93 -34.95
C PHE A 132 -17.48 8.67 -35.84
N GLY A 133 -18.59 8.38 -36.54
CA GLY A 133 -18.70 7.29 -37.51
C GLY A 133 -19.16 5.95 -36.93
N LYS A 134 -19.56 5.01 -37.80
CA LYS A 134 -20.08 3.69 -37.44
C LYS A 134 -18.99 2.60 -37.54
N TRP A 135 -19.09 1.58 -36.69
CA TRP A 135 -18.19 0.42 -36.65
C TRP A 135 -18.84 -0.77 -37.37
N ASN A 136 -18.51 -0.94 -38.66
CA ASN A 136 -19.26 -1.84 -39.56
C ASN A 136 -19.22 -3.34 -39.17
N ASP A 137 -18.22 -3.76 -38.40
CA ASP A 137 -18.03 -5.14 -37.96
C ASP A 137 -18.83 -5.51 -36.69
N VAL A 138 -19.51 -4.53 -36.07
CA VAL A 138 -20.27 -4.72 -34.84
C VAL A 138 -21.70 -4.19 -34.90
N LYS A 139 -22.55 -4.72 -34.02
CA LYS A 139 -23.99 -4.47 -33.93
C LYS A 139 -24.35 -3.95 -32.54
N ASP A 140 -25.26 -2.99 -32.52
CA ASP A 140 -25.67 -2.28 -31.31
C ASP A 140 -26.67 -3.10 -30.49
N VAL A 141 -26.44 -3.20 -29.18
CA VAL A 141 -27.26 -3.96 -28.25
C VAL A 141 -28.33 -3.05 -27.64
N PHE A 142 -29.57 -3.52 -27.57
CA PHE A 142 -30.67 -2.74 -27.04
C PHE A 142 -30.80 -2.86 -25.51
N PHE A 143 -30.51 -1.78 -24.78
CA PHE A 143 -30.65 -1.71 -23.33
C PHE A 143 -31.92 -1.01 -22.83
N GLY A 144 -32.76 -0.47 -23.74
CA GLY A 144 -33.94 0.33 -23.41
C GLY A 144 -33.76 1.81 -23.72
N GLN A 145 -34.73 2.63 -23.31
CA GLN A 145 -34.71 4.09 -23.56
C GLN A 145 -34.24 4.85 -22.32
N TYR A 146 -33.32 5.78 -22.53
CA TYR A 146 -32.72 6.57 -21.46
C TYR A 146 -32.26 7.94 -21.96
N ASP A 147 -32.04 8.86 -21.02
CA ASP A 147 -31.79 10.29 -21.29
C ASP A 147 -30.66 10.60 -22.27
N SER A 148 -29.61 9.77 -22.29
CA SER A 148 -28.42 9.96 -23.12
C SER A 148 -28.39 9.15 -24.42
N LEU A 149 -29.44 8.36 -24.69
CA LEU A 149 -29.56 7.58 -25.91
C LEU A 149 -29.71 8.49 -27.15
N VAL A 150 -28.91 8.23 -28.18
CA VAL A 150 -29.01 8.94 -29.46
C VAL A 150 -29.88 8.11 -30.43
N GLU A 151 -31.18 8.35 -30.37
CA GLU A 151 -32.19 7.59 -31.11
C GLU A 151 -32.07 7.73 -32.64
N PHE A 152 -31.87 8.97 -33.13
CA PHE A 152 -31.93 9.31 -34.55
C PHE A 152 -30.78 10.22 -34.97
N ASP A 153 -30.46 10.18 -36.27
CA ASP A 153 -29.51 11.09 -36.91
C ASP A 153 -30.10 12.49 -37.16
N SER A 154 -30.77 13.08 -36.17
CA SER A 154 -31.39 14.41 -36.24
C SER A 154 -31.31 15.17 -34.91
N ASP A 155 -31.30 16.51 -34.97
CA ASP A 155 -31.41 17.34 -33.76
C ASP A 155 -32.85 17.37 -33.24
N ALA A 156 -33.09 17.33 -31.93
CA ALA A 156 -32.10 17.41 -30.85
C ALA A 156 -31.45 16.06 -30.44
N SER A 157 -31.89 14.93 -31.02
CA SER A 157 -31.45 13.58 -30.62
C SER A 157 -29.94 13.39 -30.67
N ARG A 158 -29.27 13.94 -31.70
CA ARG A 158 -27.79 13.92 -31.81
C ARG A 158 -27.06 14.51 -30.60
N SER A 159 -27.69 15.40 -29.84
CA SER A 159 -27.08 16.03 -28.66
C SER A 159 -27.42 15.30 -27.35
N ASN A 160 -28.24 14.25 -27.38
CA ASN A 160 -28.66 13.53 -26.17
C ASN A 160 -27.48 12.93 -25.41
N TYR A 161 -26.40 12.51 -26.06
CA TYR A 161 -25.23 11.94 -25.38
C TYR A 161 -24.63 12.86 -24.30
N LEU A 162 -24.80 14.18 -24.44
CA LEU A 162 -24.38 15.21 -23.47
C LEU A 162 -25.33 15.37 -22.28
N ASN A 163 -26.45 14.64 -22.25
CA ASN A 163 -27.41 14.68 -21.16
C ASN A 163 -26.85 13.96 -19.93
N GLU A 164 -26.72 14.69 -18.81
CA GLU A 164 -26.23 14.15 -17.54
C GLU A 164 -27.33 13.43 -16.72
N GLY A 165 -28.57 13.41 -17.20
CA GLY A 165 -29.68 12.73 -16.55
C GLY A 165 -29.50 11.22 -16.48
N ASP A 166 -30.09 10.61 -15.44
CA ASP A 166 -30.14 9.15 -15.22
C ASP A 166 -31.52 8.56 -15.49
N ASN A 167 -32.41 9.29 -16.14
CA ASN A 167 -33.75 8.77 -16.36
C ASN A 167 -33.69 7.59 -17.33
N PHE A 168 -34.37 6.52 -16.93
CA PHE A 168 -34.62 5.34 -17.74
C PHE A 168 -36.14 5.20 -17.87
N ASP A 169 -36.64 5.10 -19.09
CA ASP A 169 -38.09 5.01 -19.34
C ASP A 169 -38.62 3.61 -19.02
N THR A 170 -38.90 3.39 -17.75
CA THR A 170 -39.56 2.18 -17.27
C THR A 170 -41.01 2.03 -17.75
N SER A 171 -41.60 3.04 -18.38
CA SER A 171 -42.96 2.97 -18.94
C SER A 171 -42.98 2.40 -20.37
N ASP A 172 -41.83 2.37 -21.04
CA ASP A 172 -41.70 1.94 -22.43
C ASP A 172 -42.18 0.50 -22.65
N SER A 173 -42.85 0.29 -23.79
CA SER A 173 -43.45 -1.00 -24.11
C SER A 173 -42.42 -2.11 -24.37
N ASN A 174 -41.21 -1.77 -24.84
CA ASN A 174 -40.09 -2.68 -25.01
C ASN A 174 -39.46 -3.07 -23.67
N TRP A 175 -39.80 -2.39 -22.56
CA TRP A 175 -39.41 -2.77 -21.19
C TRP A 175 -40.54 -3.49 -20.43
N ASN A 176 -41.78 -3.00 -20.55
CA ASN A 176 -42.90 -3.48 -19.74
C ASN A 176 -43.64 -4.69 -20.30
N ASN A 177 -43.70 -4.84 -21.63
CA ASN A 177 -44.49 -5.92 -22.23
C ASN A 177 -43.73 -7.25 -22.18
N ASN A 178 -44.47 -8.33 -21.90
CA ASN A 178 -43.91 -9.66 -21.97
C ASN A 178 -43.82 -10.14 -23.42
N ASP A 179 -42.70 -10.79 -23.74
CA ASP A 179 -42.27 -11.18 -25.08
C ASP A 179 -42.40 -12.68 -25.35
N PHE A 180 -42.18 -13.51 -24.32
CA PHE A 180 -42.27 -14.97 -24.39
C PHE A 180 -42.46 -15.59 -22.99
N THR A 181 -42.66 -16.91 -22.95
CA THR A 181 -42.79 -17.69 -21.71
C THR A 181 -41.63 -18.68 -21.61
N ARG A 182 -41.01 -18.76 -20.43
CA ARG A 182 -39.99 -19.75 -20.05
C ARG A 182 -40.27 -20.17 -18.61
N ASP A 183 -40.29 -21.48 -18.35
CA ASP A 183 -40.60 -22.07 -17.06
C ASP A 183 -41.97 -21.63 -16.52
N GLU A 184 -42.97 -21.54 -17.41
CA GLU A 184 -44.32 -21.01 -17.11
C GLU A 184 -44.35 -19.54 -16.64
N ILE A 185 -43.22 -18.83 -16.69
CA ILE A 185 -43.09 -17.41 -16.32
C ILE A 185 -42.98 -16.57 -17.59
N GLN A 186 -43.63 -15.40 -17.59
CA GLN A 186 -43.56 -14.46 -18.71
C GLN A 186 -42.36 -13.51 -18.56
N TRP A 187 -41.59 -13.37 -19.63
CA TRP A 187 -40.35 -12.60 -19.64
C TRP A 187 -40.36 -11.49 -20.70
N ASN A 188 -39.55 -10.46 -20.48
CA ASN A 188 -39.26 -9.40 -21.46
C ASN A 188 -37.79 -9.51 -21.85
N THR A 189 -37.51 -9.40 -23.15
CA THR A 189 -36.17 -9.59 -23.72
C THR A 189 -35.19 -8.55 -23.21
N THR A 190 -35.56 -7.27 -23.18
CA THR A 190 -34.69 -6.17 -22.73
C THR A 190 -34.24 -6.33 -21.28
N ARG A 191 -35.14 -6.79 -20.39
CA ARG A 191 -34.79 -7.11 -18.99
C ARG A 191 -33.79 -8.27 -18.93
N LEU A 192 -33.98 -9.30 -19.75
CA LEU A 192 -33.07 -10.44 -19.83
C LEU A 192 -31.74 -10.09 -20.51
N VAL A 193 -31.66 -9.06 -21.35
CA VAL A 193 -30.37 -8.51 -21.85
C VAL A 193 -29.55 -7.97 -20.68
N TRP A 194 -30.18 -7.28 -19.72
CA TRP A 194 -29.48 -6.82 -18.52
C TRP A 194 -28.98 -8.01 -17.69
N ASP A 195 -29.78 -9.07 -17.54
CA ASP A 195 -29.36 -10.31 -16.87
C ASP A 195 -28.22 -11.00 -17.61
N TYR A 196 -28.24 -11.04 -18.95
CA TYR A 196 -27.19 -11.65 -19.77
C TYR A 196 -25.82 -11.02 -19.52
N PHE A 197 -25.74 -9.70 -19.47
CA PHE A 197 -24.47 -9.00 -19.17
C PHE A 197 -24.14 -8.98 -17.68
N ALA A 198 -25.11 -9.11 -16.78
CA ALA A 198 -24.84 -9.31 -15.36
C ALA A 198 -24.23 -10.70 -15.09
N GLU A 199 -24.68 -11.74 -15.81
CA GLU A 199 -24.12 -13.09 -15.74
C GLU A 199 -22.70 -13.19 -16.32
N TYR A 200 -22.28 -12.27 -17.19
CA TYR A 200 -20.93 -12.22 -17.75
C TYR A 200 -19.86 -12.26 -16.65
N THR A 201 -19.97 -11.37 -15.65
CA THR A 201 -18.98 -11.28 -14.59
C THR A 201 -19.03 -12.52 -13.69
N LEU A 202 -20.22 -13.03 -13.38
CA LEU A 202 -20.40 -14.23 -12.56
C LEU A 202 -19.80 -15.47 -13.26
N HIS A 203 -19.98 -15.58 -14.57
CA HIS A 203 -19.36 -16.61 -15.39
C HIS A 203 -17.84 -16.55 -15.29
N TRP A 204 -17.23 -15.40 -15.58
CA TRP A 204 -15.77 -15.28 -15.58
C TRP A 204 -15.15 -15.42 -14.19
N LEU A 205 -15.81 -14.92 -13.14
CA LEU A 205 -15.40 -15.19 -11.74
C LEU A 205 -15.35 -16.69 -11.48
N THR A 206 -16.40 -17.42 -11.88
CA THR A 206 -16.44 -18.89 -11.72
C THR A 206 -15.36 -19.59 -12.54
N GLN A 207 -15.18 -19.22 -13.81
CA GLN A 207 -14.20 -19.85 -14.69
C GLN A 207 -12.75 -19.57 -14.27
N THR A 208 -12.50 -18.46 -13.58
CA THR A 208 -11.16 -18.06 -13.12
C THR A 208 -10.88 -18.38 -11.65
N GLY A 209 -11.79 -19.12 -10.99
CA GLY A 209 -11.55 -19.71 -9.67
C GLY A 209 -12.22 -19.00 -8.50
N TYR A 210 -12.87 -17.84 -8.71
CA TYR A 210 -13.67 -17.18 -7.69
C TYR A 210 -15.10 -17.74 -7.69
N LEU A 211 -15.29 -18.83 -6.94
CA LEU A 211 -16.56 -19.56 -6.87
C LEU A 211 -17.61 -18.86 -6.01
N ASP A 212 -18.87 -19.28 -6.14
CA ASP A 212 -19.94 -18.82 -5.25
C ASP A 212 -19.67 -19.23 -3.80
N GLY A 213 -19.88 -18.31 -2.87
CA GLY A 213 -19.58 -18.52 -1.45
C GLY A 213 -18.10 -18.41 -1.08
N THR A 214 -17.21 -17.97 -1.98
CA THR A 214 -15.83 -17.59 -1.61
C THR A 214 -15.87 -16.53 -0.51
N GLU A 215 -15.13 -16.73 0.58
CA GLU A 215 -15.13 -15.79 1.71
C GLU A 215 -14.53 -14.44 1.31
N HIS A 216 -15.06 -13.36 1.88
CA HIS A 216 -14.60 -12.00 1.63
C HIS A 216 -13.47 -11.65 2.61
N THR A 217 -12.22 -11.93 2.23
CA THR A 217 -11.03 -11.72 3.07
C THR A 217 -9.91 -11.05 2.28
N GLU A 218 -8.91 -10.53 2.98
CA GLU A 218 -7.70 -10.02 2.33
C GLU A 218 -6.92 -11.13 1.61
N GLU A 219 -6.94 -12.37 2.10
CA GLU A 219 -6.25 -13.49 1.44
C GLU A 219 -6.92 -13.91 0.12
N THR A 220 -8.24 -13.78 0.02
CA THR A 220 -9.02 -14.18 -1.16
C THR A 220 -9.24 -13.06 -2.17
N ARG A 221 -8.81 -11.82 -1.87
CA ARG A 221 -9.11 -10.63 -2.68
C ARG A 221 -8.62 -10.70 -4.12
N TYR A 222 -7.51 -11.42 -4.35
CA TYR A 222 -6.87 -11.56 -5.66
C TYR A 222 -7.36 -12.76 -6.47
N ILE A 223 -8.23 -13.63 -5.92
CA ILE A 223 -8.62 -14.85 -6.65
C ILE A 223 -9.48 -14.48 -7.86
N GLY A 224 -9.13 -14.99 -9.03
CA GLY A 224 -9.88 -14.79 -10.27
C GLY A 224 -9.83 -13.34 -10.77
N ILE A 225 -10.51 -13.04 -11.87
CA ILE A 225 -10.50 -11.68 -12.44
C ILE A 225 -10.95 -10.61 -11.42
N ASP A 226 -10.39 -9.42 -11.54
CA ASP A 226 -10.49 -8.34 -10.55
C ASP A 226 -11.26 -7.13 -11.02
N GLY A 227 -11.50 -7.01 -12.32
CA GLY A 227 -12.23 -5.88 -12.84
C GLY A 227 -12.68 -6.00 -14.29
N LEU A 228 -13.48 -5.02 -14.71
CA LEU A 228 -13.76 -4.74 -16.12
C LEU A 228 -13.28 -3.33 -16.50
N ARG A 229 -12.67 -3.23 -17.68
CA ARG A 229 -12.59 -1.99 -18.46
C ARG A 229 -13.77 -1.99 -19.40
N CYS A 230 -14.78 -1.22 -19.06
CA CYS A 230 -16.03 -1.11 -19.80
C CYS A 230 -15.83 -0.19 -21.01
N ASP A 231 -15.63 -0.80 -22.18
CA ASP A 231 -15.56 -0.12 -23.48
C ASP A 231 -16.81 0.72 -23.70
N PHE A 232 -16.63 1.90 -24.28
CA PHE A 232 -17.71 2.83 -24.59
C PHE A 232 -18.75 2.90 -23.45
N GLY A 233 -18.28 3.13 -22.21
CA GLY A 233 -19.09 3.02 -21.00
C GLY A 233 -20.30 3.96 -20.96
N GLN A 234 -20.35 4.96 -21.83
CA GLN A 234 -21.52 5.80 -22.06
C GLN A 234 -22.65 5.14 -22.87
N GLY A 235 -22.42 3.98 -23.49
CA GLY A 235 -23.37 3.28 -24.37
C GLY A 235 -24.41 2.42 -23.67
N LEU A 236 -24.51 2.51 -22.34
CA LEU A 236 -25.54 1.85 -21.54
C LEU A 236 -26.20 2.88 -20.62
N PRO A 237 -27.48 2.67 -20.23
CA PRO A 237 -28.10 3.49 -19.21
C PRO A 237 -27.38 3.32 -17.86
N PRO A 238 -27.19 4.39 -17.06
CA PRO A 238 -26.54 4.32 -15.75
C PRO A 238 -27.13 3.23 -14.83
N ARG A 239 -28.45 3.03 -14.87
CA ARG A 239 -29.12 1.99 -14.08
C ARG A 239 -28.76 0.56 -14.49
N ALA A 240 -28.44 0.31 -15.76
CA ALA A 240 -27.96 -1.01 -16.19
C ALA A 240 -26.55 -1.26 -15.65
N TRP A 241 -25.67 -0.25 -15.71
CA TRP A 241 -24.36 -0.35 -15.08
C TRP A 241 -24.47 -0.61 -13.58
N GLU A 242 -25.28 0.18 -12.85
CA GLU A 242 -25.51 -0.04 -11.43
C GLU A 242 -26.01 -1.47 -11.14
N TYR A 243 -26.90 -2.02 -11.97
CA TYR A 243 -27.37 -3.40 -11.83
C TYR A 243 -26.22 -4.41 -11.99
N ILE A 244 -25.47 -4.35 -13.08
CA ILE A 244 -24.35 -5.26 -13.38
C ILE A 244 -23.27 -5.17 -12.29
N ILE A 245 -22.92 -3.95 -11.88
CA ILE A 245 -21.94 -3.68 -10.82
C ILE A 245 -22.39 -4.29 -9.50
N ASN A 246 -23.66 -4.09 -9.12
CA ASN A 246 -24.20 -4.61 -7.87
C ASN A 246 -24.29 -6.14 -7.88
N VAL A 247 -24.68 -6.77 -8.98
CA VAL A 247 -24.67 -8.24 -9.13
C VAL A 247 -23.24 -8.77 -8.97
N THR A 248 -22.28 -8.15 -9.66
CA THR A 248 -20.87 -8.52 -9.58
C THR A 248 -20.32 -8.41 -8.15
N ARG A 249 -20.60 -7.28 -7.47
CA ARG A 249 -20.10 -7.00 -6.12
C ARG A 249 -20.79 -7.79 -5.01
N GLN A 250 -21.96 -8.35 -5.26
CA GLN A 250 -22.53 -9.36 -4.37
C GLN A 250 -21.69 -10.64 -4.37
N ARG A 251 -21.03 -10.97 -5.49
CA ARG A 251 -20.10 -12.10 -5.57
C ARG A 251 -18.69 -11.73 -5.13
N LYS A 252 -18.09 -10.67 -5.68
CA LYS A 252 -16.72 -10.21 -5.34
C LYS A 252 -16.73 -8.73 -4.97
N TRP A 253 -16.69 -8.45 -3.66
CA TRP A 253 -16.91 -7.10 -3.11
C TRP A 253 -15.90 -6.05 -3.60
N ASN A 254 -14.65 -6.46 -3.86
CA ASN A 254 -13.55 -5.60 -4.29
C ASN A 254 -13.39 -5.52 -5.82
N PHE A 255 -14.37 -5.99 -6.59
CA PHE A 255 -14.30 -5.98 -8.06
C PHE A 255 -14.36 -4.54 -8.61
N VAL A 256 -13.38 -4.18 -9.44
CA VAL A 256 -13.14 -2.83 -9.96
C VAL A 256 -13.81 -2.63 -11.32
N MET A 257 -14.48 -1.51 -11.49
CA MET A 257 -15.17 -1.14 -12.73
C MET A 257 -14.58 0.16 -13.25
N MET A 258 -13.96 0.10 -14.42
CA MET A 258 -13.38 1.24 -15.11
C MET A 258 -14.24 1.59 -16.32
N SER A 259 -14.69 2.83 -16.43
CA SER A 259 -15.40 3.30 -17.63
C SER A 259 -14.44 3.91 -18.63
N GLU A 260 -14.46 3.43 -19.87
CA GLU A 260 -14.01 4.23 -20.98
C GLU A 260 -15.08 5.26 -21.36
N SER A 261 -14.77 6.54 -21.14
CA SER A 261 -15.62 7.68 -21.48
C SER A 261 -14.77 8.82 -22.05
N LEU A 262 -14.15 8.58 -23.22
CA LEU A 262 -13.18 9.47 -23.86
C LEU A 262 -13.78 10.79 -24.41
N ASP A 263 -15.09 11.00 -24.34
CA ASP A 263 -15.72 12.28 -24.69
C ASP A 263 -15.34 13.40 -23.70
N GLY A 264 -15.14 13.09 -22.40
CA GLY A 264 -14.98 14.09 -21.34
C GLY A 264 -16.30 14.77 -20.94
N GLY A 265 -16.20 15.80 -20.11
CA GLY A 265 -17.31 16.69 -19.76
C GLY A 265 -18.51 15.94 -19.17
N ALA A 266 -19.71 16.26 -19.67
CA ALA A 266 -20.98 15.68 -19.22
C ALA A 266 -21.02 14.15 -19.28
N VAL A 267 -20.40 13.56 -20.31
CA VAL A 267 -20.36 12.10 -20.52
C VAL A 267 -19.57 11.44 -19.40
N THR A 268 -18.34 11.90 -19.16
CA THR A 268 -17.48 11.37 -18.09
C THR A 268 -18.02 11.69 -16.70
N TYR A 269 -18.62 12.87 -16.51
CA TYR A 269 -19.28 13.22 -15.24
C TYR A 269 -20.43 12.28 -14.91
N ARG A 270 -21.18 11.81 -15.90
CA ARG A 270 -22.20 10.77 -15.71
C ARG A 270 -21.55 9.45 -15.26
N SER A 271 -20.49 9.00 -15.93
CA SER A 271 -19.74 7.79 -15.55
C SER A 271 -19.14 7.86 -14.14
N SER A 272 -18.68 9.04 -13.71
CA SER A 272 -18.03 9.23 -12.39
C SER A 272 -18.94 8.98 -11.19
N ARG A 273 -20.24 8.77 -11.41
CA ARG A 273 -21.21 8.50 -10.34
C ARG A 273 -21.34 7.03 -9.97
N HIS A 274 -20.94 6.11 -10.86
CA HIS A 274 -21.11 4.67 -10.65
C HIS A 274 -19.87 3.82 -10.98
N PHE A 275 -18.87 4.37 -11.66
CA PHE A 275 -17.58 3.68 -11.91
C PHE A 275 -16.50 4.09 -10.91
N ASP A 276 -15.56 3.18 -10.66
CA ASP A 276 -14.43 3.45 -9.74
C ASP A 276 -13.32 4.26 -10.42
N ILE A 277 -13.06 3.98 -11.70
CA ILE A 277 -11.99 4.62 -12.47
C ILE A 277 -12.55 5.13 -13.80
N LEU A 278 -12.10 6.32 -14.20
CA LEU A 278 -12.46 6.99 -15.44
C LEU A 278 -11.28 6.93 -16.42
N ASN A 279 -11.39 6.09 -17.45
CA ASN A 279 -10.58 6.23 -18.65
C ASN A 279 -11.23 7.30 -19.54
N GLU A 280 -10.84 8.55 -19.32
CA GLU A 280 -11.39 9.72 -20.00
C GLU A 280 -10.37 10.41 -20.91
N ASN A 281 -10.73 11.58 -21.43
CA ASN A 281 -10.04 12.28 -22.50
C ASN A 281 -8.69 12.94 -22.11
N ILE A 282 -8.14 12.62 -20.93
CA ILE A 282 -6.85 13.13 -20.45
C ILE A 282 -5.69 12.83 -21.39
N VAL A 283 -5.75 11.68 -22.07
CA VAL A 283 -4.74 11.24 -23.04
C VAL A 283 -4.44 12.33 -24.07
N PHE A 284 -5.45 13.04 -24.57
CA PHE A 284 -5.30 14.10 -25.57
C PHE A 284 -4.60 15.34 -25.00
N ALA A 285 -4.99 15.72 -23.78
CA ALA A 285 -4.43 16.90 -23.13
C ALA A 285 -2.97 16.65 -22.70
N LEU A 286 -2.66 15.47 -22.18
CA LEU A 286 -1.30 15.05 -21.84
C LEU A 286 -0.41 14.98 -23.09
N ASN A 287 -0.93 14.51 -24.23
CA ASN A 287 -0.15 14.48 -25.46
C ASN A 287 0.26 15.88 -25.96
N SER A 288 -0.52 16.90 -25.59
CA SER A 288 -0.30 18.29 -25.97
C SER A 288 0.51 19.10 -24.94
N ALA A 289 0.76 18.53 -23.75
CA ALA A 289 1.37 19.25 -22.63
C ALA A 289 2.89 19.36 -22.77
N ASN A 290 3.42 20.58 -22.73
CA ASN A 290 4.84 20.87 -22.96
C ASN A 290 5.50 21.77 -21.89
N ASN A 291 4.77 22.11 -20.83
CA ASN A 291 5.26 22.93 -19.72
C ASN A 291 4.44 22.70 -18.46
N LYS A 292 4.95 23.16 -17.31
CA LYS A 292 4.33 22.92 -16.00
C LYS A 292 2.91 23.46 -15.86
N ASN A 293 2.58 24.57 -16.53
CA ASN A 293 1.25 25.17 -16.45
C ASN A 293 0.22 24.31 -17.18
N ALA A 294 0.58 23.76 -18.34
CA ALA A 294 -0.28 22.83 -19.07
C ALA A 294 -0.62 21.60 -18.23
N TYR A 295 0.40 20.95 -17.64
CA TYR A 295 0.17 19.81 -16.74
C TYR A 295 -0.70 20.19 -15.53
N ARG A 296 -0.40 21.32 -14.86
CA ARG A 296 -1.21 21.80 -13.73
C ARG A 296 -2.68 22.01 -14.12
N SER A 297 -2.95 22.70 -15.22
CA SER A 297 -4.31 22.94 -15.70
C SER A 297 -5.05 21.63 -15.98
N ILE A 298 -4.40 20.67 -16.64
CA ILE A 298 -5.00 19.35 -16.93
C ILE A 298 -5.54 18.70 -15.66
N PHE A 299 -4.73 18.67 -14.59
CA PHE A 299 -5.10 18.02 -13.34
C PHE A 299 -6.10 18.82 -12.50
N GLU A 300 -5.99 20.16 -12.48
CA GLU A 300 -6.94 21.02 -11.76
C GLU A 300 -8.31 21.06 -12.42
N ASP A 301 -8.38 21.10 -13.76
CA ASP A 301 -9.65 21.07 -14.49
C ASP A 301 -10.43 19.78 -14.18
N ARG A 302 -9.75 18.64 -14.12
CA ARG A 302 -10.37 17.35 -13.76
C ARG A 302 -10.80 17.29 -12.29
N ARG A 303 -10.00 17.83 -11.37
CA ARG A 303 -10.41 17.97 -9.96
C ARG A 303 -11.67 18.83 -9.85
N ASN A 304 -11.77 19.90 -10.63
CA ASN A 304 -12.94 20.78 -10.65
C ASN A 304 -14.17 20.11 -11.29
N SER A 305 -13.99 19.34 -12.35
CA SER A 305 -15.08 18.67 -13.07
C SER A 305 -15.59 17.41 -12.37
N TYR A 306 -14.70 16.59 -11.81
CA TYR A 306 -15.03 15.24 -11.33
C TYR A 306 -14.70 15.01 -9.84
N GLY A 307 -14.20 16.02 -9.12
CA GLY A 307 -13.88 15.91 -7.70
C GLY A 307 -12.74 14.92 -7.44
N GLN A 308 -13.00 13.91 -6.59
CA GLN A 308 -12.02 12.88 -6.24
C GLN A 308 -12.17 11.58 -7.03
N ALA A 309 -12.97 11.58 -8.10
CA ALA A 309 -13.04 10.41 -8.98
C ALA A 309 -11.65 10.05 -9.51
N LEU A 310 -11.30 8.77 -9.48
CA LEU A 310 -10.01 8.31 -9.98
C LEU A 310 -10.01 8.35 -11.50
N VAL A 311 -8.98 8.97 -12.07
CA VAL A 311 -8.76 9.01 -13.52
C VAL A 311 -7.65 8.04 -13.88
N LEU A 312 -7.83 7.29 -14.97
CA LEU A 312 -6.75 6.56 -15.62
C LEU A 312 -5.82 7.58 -16.29
N LEU A 313 -4.64 7.76 -15.71
CA LEU A 313 -3.62 8.68 -16.18
C LEU A 313 -2.78 7.98 -17.27
N ASN A 314 -3.37 7.83 -18.45
CA ASN A 314 -2.73 7.26 -19.63
C ASN A 314 -2.22 8.35 -20.59
N ASN A 315 -1.22 7.99 -21.39
CA ASN A 315 -0.61 8.86 -22.40
C ASN A 315 -0.81 8.35 -23.84
N THR A 316 -1.39 7.16 -23.99
CA THR A 316 -1.74 6.47 -25.24
C THR A 316 -2.69 5.31 -24.93
N SER A 317 -3.19 4.62 -25.94
CA SER A 317 -4.01 3.40 -25.84
C SER A 317 -3.88 2.63 -27.16
N HIS A 318 -4.62 1.54 -27.32
CA HIS A 318 -4.67 0.82 -28.60
C HIS A 318 -5.35 1.65 -29.71
N ASP A 319 -6.11 2.70 -29.38
CA ASP A 319 -6.76 3.60 -30.33
C ASP A 319 -6.02 4.93 -30.56
N GLU A 320 -4.95 5.17 -29.80
CA GLU A 320 -4.21 6.42 -29.83
C GLU A 320 -2.80 6.25 -30.38
N ALA A 321 -2.35 7.22 -31.19
CA ALA A 321 -1.01 7.18 -31.74
C ALA A 321 0.06 7.26 -30.65
N MET A 322 1.14 6.50 -30.83
CA MET A 322 2.30 6.58 -29.95
C MET A 322 3.10 7.87 -30.24
N PRO A 323 3.67 8.54 -29.22
CA PRO A 323 4.63 9.61 -29.44
C PRO A 323 5.76 9.16 -30.37
N SER A 324 6.28 10.08 -31.19
CA SER A 324 7.42 9.80 -32.08
C SER A 324 8.74 9.63 -31.32
N ASP A 325 8.79 10.11 -30.08
CA ASP A 325 9.89 9.97 -29.16
C ASP A 325 9.44 9.14 -27.95
N PRO A 326 10.04 7.96 -27.69
CA PRO A 326 9.61 7.08 -26.60
C PRO A 326 9.78 7.71 -25.21
N TRP A 327 10.69 8.66 -25.04
CA TRP A 327 10.91 9.31 -23.74
C TRP A 327 9.82 10.30 -23.36
N GLU A 328 9.04 10.80 -24.33
CA GLU A 328 7.86 11.62 -24.02
C GLU A 328 6.83 10.83 -23.21
N ALA A 329 6.72 9.53 -23.46
CA ALA A 329 5.88 8.65 -22.66
C ALA A 329 6.38 8.56 -21.20
N VAL A 330 7.69 8.43 -20.99
CA VAL A 330 8.31 8.39 -19.65
C VAL A 330 8.15 9.72 -18.92
N ILE A 331 8.39 10.87 -19.58
CA ILE A 331 8.18 12.20 -18.98
C ILE A 331 6.75 12.32 -18.45
N ARG A 332 5.77 11.91 -19.26
CA ARG A 332 4.35 11.96 -18.88
C ARG A 332 4.07 11.02 -17.70
N SER A 333 4.58 9.80 -17.72
CA SER A 333 4.42 8.85 -16.61
C SER A 333 5.09 9.33 -15.32
N ALA A 334 6.22 10.02 -15.42
CA ALA A 334 6.85 10.69 -14.28
C ALA A 334 5.97 11.84 -13.73
N ALA A 335 5.35 12.62 -14.61
CA ALA A 335 4.45 13.71 -14.20
C ALA A 335 3.16 13.16 -13.54
N THR A 336 2.51 12.18 -14.17
CA THR A 336 1.29 11.55 -13.67
C THR A 336 1.54 10.68 -12.44
N GLY A 337 2.74 10.10 -12.31
CA GLY A 337 3.19 9.33 -11.15
C GLY A 337 3.25 10.10 -9.83
N MET A 338 3.10 11.44 -9.86
CA MET A 338 2.95 12.28 -8.67
C MET A 338 1.49 12.64 -8.35
N ILE A 339 0.56 12.41 -9.27
CA ILE A 339 -0.83 12.89 -9.16
C ILE A 339 -1.74 11.75 -8.77
N ASP A 340 -2.81 12.02 -8.03
CA ASP A 340 -3.81 11.02 -7.70
C ASP A 340 -4.52 10.49 -8.96
N GLY A 341 -4.66 9.17 -9.05
CA GLY A 341 -5.17 8.47 -10.23
C GLY A 341 -4.46 7.13 -10.45
N ALA A 342 -4.87 6.41 -11.49
CA ALA A 342 -4.29 5.13 -11.89
C ALA A 342 -3.37 5.33 -13.10
N THR A 343 -2.06 5.14 -12.95
CA THR A 343 -1.12 5.27 -14.08
C THR A 343 -1.19 4.06 -15.01
N MET A 344 -1.13 4.28 -16.32
CA MET A 344 -1.06 3.19 -17.31
C MET A 344 0.26 3.27 -18.09
N ILE A 345 0.85 2.10 -18.35
CA ILE A 345 1.93 1.91 -19.34
C ILE A 345 1.35 1.00 -20.42
N PHE A 346 1.36 1.46 -21.67
CA PHE A 346 0.88 0.68 -22.80
C PHE A 346 1.96 -0.34 -23.21
N PRO A 347 1.60 -1.60 -23.55
CA PRO A 347 2.57 -2.64 -23.87
C PRO A 347 3.58 -2.21 -24.93
N GLY A 348 4.87 -2.30 -24.59
CA GLY A 348 6.00 -1.94 -25.44
C GLY A 348 6.56 -0.53 -25.20
N GLN A 349 5.90 0.35 -24.43
CA GLN A 349 6.48 1.64 -24.06
C GLN A 349 7.80 1.48 -23.30
N GLU A 350 7.86 0.46 -22.44
CA GLU A 350 9.05 0.02 -21.72
C GLU A 350 10.17 -0.52 -22.63
N LEU A 351 9.84 -0.86 -23.89
CA LEU A 351 10.76 -1.32 -24.93
C LEU A 351 11.07 -0.25 -25.98
N GLY A 352 10.52 0.96 -25.83
CA GLY A 352 10.78 2.09 -26.73
C GLY A 352 9.99 2.07 -28.04
N ILE A 353 8.76 1.56 -28.05
CA ILE A 353 7.86 1.77 -29.20
C ILE A 353 7.64 3.28 -29.43
N ALA A 354 7.61 3.69 -30.69
CA ALA A 354 7.57 5.10 -31.05
C ALA A 354 6.98 5.30 -32.45
N GLY A 355 5.97 6.17 -32.59
CA GLY A 355 5.23 6.33 -33.84
C GLY A 355 4.81 4.99 -34.43
N THR A 356 5.34 4.65 -35.61
CA THR A 356 5.11 3.38 -36.32
C THR A 356 6.24 2.35 -36.18
N TYR A 357 7.03 2.45 -35.09
CA TYR A 357 8.06 1.49 -34.72
C TYR A 357 7.64 0.65 -33.50
N GLY A 358 7.94 -0.66 -33.54
CA GLY A 358 7.75 -1.59 -32.43
C GLY A 358 6.93 -2.83 -32.78
N TYR A 359 5.90 -2.64 -33.62
CA TYR A 359 5.02 -3.70 -34.12
C TYR A 359 5.28 -3.97 -35.61
N ASP A 360 4.82 -5.11 -36.13
CA ASP A 360 4.93 -5.46 -37.56
C ASP A 360 3.95 -4.68 -38.44
N TRP A 361 2.76 -4.39 -37.91
CA TRP A 361 1.66 -3.78 -38.67
C TRP A 361 1.05 -2.58 -37.94
N TYR A 362 0.73 -1.56 -38.72
CA TYR A 362 0.00 -0.36 -38.28
C TYR A 362 -1.22 -0.14 -39.17
N GLU A 363 -2.25 0.49 -38.63
CA GLU A 363 -3.44 0.92 -39.36
C GLU A 363 -3.75 2.39 -39.09
N LEU A 364 -4.35 3.05 -40.10
CA LEU A 364 -4.90 4.38 -39.95
C LEU A 364 -6.30 4.28 -39.33
N ASN A 365 -6.40 4.55 -38.03
CA ASN A 365 -7.64 4.55 -37.25
C ASN A 365 -8.01 5.99 -36.88
N PHE A 366 -9.18 6.48 -37.30
CA PHE A 366 -9.63 7.86 -37.07
C PHE A 366 -8.59 8.94 -37.39
N GLY A 367 -7.80 8.73 -38.45
CA GLY A 367 -6.73 9.66 -38.87
C GLY A 367 -5.43 9.55 -38.08
N LYS A 368 -5.27 8.54 -37.22
CA LYS A 368 -4.10 8.26 -36.37
C LYS A 368 -3.49 6.91 -36.77
N GLU A 369 -2.17 6.83 -36.80
CA GLU A 369 -1.47 5.55 -37.00
C GLU A 369 -1.34 4.82 -35.65
N ILE A 370 -1.91 3.62 -35.56
CA ILE A 370 -1.91 2.80 -34.34
C ILE A 370 -1.40 1.39 -34.63
N PRO A 371 -0.86 0.66 -33.64
CA PRO A 371 -0.61 -0.77 -33.79
C PRO A 371 -1.87 -1.49 -34.24
N HIS A 372 -1.78 -2.23 -35.36
CA HIS A 372 -2.95 -2.86 -35.95
C HIS A 372 -3.41 -4.02 -35.07
N PHE A 373 -4.56 -3.88 -34.43
CA PHE A 373 -5.08 -4.87 -33.47
C PHE A 373 -6.05 -5.89 -34.09
N LYS A 374 -6.41 -5.71 -35.37
CA LYS A 374 -7.32 -6.62 -36.11
C LYS A 374 -6.58 -7.72 -36.87
N LYS A 375 -5.26 -7.80 -36.72
CA LYS A 375 -4.36 -8.78 -37.36
C LYS A 375 -3.47 -9.42 -36.30
N TRP A 376 -2.95 -10.60 -36.62
CA TRP A 376 -1.79 -11.14 -35.92
C TRP A 376 -0.61 -10.19 -36.06
N ASN A 377 -0.26 -9.51 -34.98
CA ASN A 377 0.71 -8.43 -34.98
C ASN A 377 1.81 -8.70 -33.96
N SER A 378 3.04 -8.90 -34.42
CA SER A 378 4.16 -9.20 -33.54
C SER A 378 4.81 -7.92 -33.01
N MET A 379 5.21 -7.94 -31.74
CA MET A 379 6.06 -6.91 -31.12
C MET A 379 7.56 -7.28 -31.18
N ASN A 380 7.94 -8.27 -32.00
CA ASN A 380 9.32 -8.74 -32.11
C ASN A 380 10.32 -7.62 -32.50
N ASN A 381 9.87 -6.57 -33.21
CA ASN A 381 10.72 -5.44 -33.55
C ASN A 381 11.15 -4.67 -32.29
N ALA A 382 10.24 -4.43 -31.33
CA ALA A 382 10.59 -3.81 -30.06
C ALA A 382 11.44 -4.75 -29.18
N TRP A 383 11.09 -6.04 -29.10
CA TRP A 383 11.83 -7.01 -28.28
C TRP A 383 13.26 -7.28 -28.75
N ASN A 384 13.51 -7.21 -30.06
CA ASN A 384 14.84 -7.42 -30.64
C ASN A 384 15.57 -6.10 -30.92
N ASN A 385 15.11 -4.99 -30.33
CA ASN A 385 15.82 -3.73 -30.44
C ASN A 385 17.21 -3.85 -29.78
N THR A 386 18.18 -3.10 -30.29
CA THR A 386 19.55 -3.05 -29.75
C THR A 386 19.93 -1.63 -29.35
N ASP A 387 18.94 -0.77 -29.10
CA ASP A 387 19.17 0.62 -28.73
C ASP A 387 19.37 0.70 -27.22
N TYR A 388 20.62 0.92 -26.82
CA TYR A 388 20.99 1.07 -25.42
C TYR A 388 20.17 2.15 -24.69
N GLY A 389 19.80 3.23 -25.37
CA GLY A 389 18.97 4.29 -24.78
C GLY A 389 17.58 3.79 -24.44
N ASN A 390 16.99 2.93 -25.28
CA ASN A 390 15.69 2.33 -25.00
C ASN A 390 15.76 1.31 -23.86
N ASP A 391 16.89 0.63 -23.68
CA ASP A 391 17.10 -0.28 -22.54
C ASP A 391 16.99 0.43 -21.17
N GLN A 392 17.12 1.77 -21.14
CA GLN A 392 17.00 2.58 -19.93
C GLN A 392 15.56 2.98 -19.59
N LEU A 393 14.60 2.79 -20.51
CA LEU A 393 13.20 3.14 -20.29
C LEU A 393 12.59 2.30 -19.15
N TYR A 394 12.75 0.98 -19.20
CA TYR A 394 12.20 0.07 -18.18
C TYR A 394 12.68 0.39 -16.76
N PRO A 395 13.99 0.55 -16.48
CA PRO A 395 14.43 0.93 -15.14
C PRO A 395 13.84 2.25 -14.63
N VAL A 396 13.67 3.26 -15.50
CA VAL A 396 13.06 4.54 -15.12
C VAL A 396 11.57 4.36 -14.81
N TYR A 397 10.82 3.64 -15.65
CA TYR A 397 9.44 3.26 -15.36
C TYR A 397 9.34 2.51 -14.03
N SER A 398 10.19 1.51 -13.81
CA SER A 398 10.21 0.72 -12.59
C SER A 398 10.45 1.60 -11.36
N ALA A 399 11.44 2.49 -11.38
CA ALA A 399 11.72 3.39 -10.26
C ALA A 399 10.52 4.30 -9.93
N ILE A 400 9.87 4.88 -10.94
CA ILE A 400 8.67 5.72 -10.75
C ILE A 400 7.53 4.91 -10.12
N GLN A 401 7.24 3.73 -10.66
CA GLN A 401 6.14 2.90 -10.18
C GLN A 401 6.41 2.30 -8.79
N THR A 402 7.65 1.88 -8.51
CA THR A 402 8.08 1.40 -7.19
C THR A 402 7.99 2.50 -6.14
N ALA A 403 8.40 3.72 -6.46
CA ALA A 403 8.26 4.86 -5.55
C ALA A 403 6.78 5.09 -5.19
N ARG A 404 5.91 5.05 -6.20
CA ARG A 404 4.46 5.24 -6.04
C ARG A 404 3.80 4.11 -5.24
N LEU A 405 4.23 2.87 -5.43
CA LEU A 405 3.77 1.71 -4.65
C LEU A 405 4.16 1.82 -3.17
N ASN A 406 5.36 2.32 -2.88
CA ASN A 406 5.93 2.34 -1.53
C ASN A 406 5.69 3.64 -0.76
N SER A 407 4.99 4.62 -1.36
CA SER A 407 4.71 5.93 -0.76
C SER A 407 3.20 6.15 -0.61
N PRO A 408 2.65 6.04 0.61
CA PRO A 408 1.27 6.44 0.90
C PRO A 408 0.97 7.91 0.51
N ALA A 409 1.97 8.80 0.53
CA ALA A 409 1.80 10.17 0.07
C ALA A 409 1.52 10.26 -1.44
N LEU A 410 2.26 9.51 -2.26
CA LEU A 410 2.06 9.49 -3.71
C LEU A 410 0.73 8.84 -4.12
N GLN A 411 0.18 7.96 -3.29
CA GLN A 411 -1.15 7.34 -3.47
C GLN A 411 -2.32 8.21 -2.99
N SER A 412 -2.06 9.17 -2.10
CA SER A 412 -3.13 10.00 -1.52
C SER A 412 -3.71 10.98 -2.54
N SER A 413 -4.93 11.47 -2.30
CA SER A 413 -5.52 12.58 -3.07
C SER A 413 -4.94 13.96 -2.71
N ASN A 414 -4.20 14.05 -1.62
CA ASN A 414 -3.64 15.31 -1.12
C ASN A 414 -2.50 15.74 -2.04
N ARG A 415 -2.57 16.98 -2.54
CA ARG A 415 -1.53 17.54 -3.42
C ARG A 415 -1.46 19.05 -3.30
N TRP A 416 -0.28 19.59 -3.57
CA TRP A 416 -0.06 21.02 -3.71
C TRP A 416 0.95 21.27 -4.84
N PHE A 417 0.57 22.04 -5.86
CA PHE A 417 1.52 22.44 -6.89
C PHE A 417 2.42 23.58 -6.41
N ILE A 418 3.73 23.39 -6.50
CA ILE A 418 4.73 24.39 -6.10
C ILE A 418 5.44 24.97 -7.32
N ASP A 419 5.90 26.21 -7.21
CA ASP A 419 6.65 26.91 -8.24
C ASP A 419 8.03 27.30 -7.73
N GLY A 420 9.03 27.19 -8.61
CA GLY A 420 10.36 27.73 -8.36
C GLY A 420 10.39 29.25 -8.48
N ASP A 421 11.36 29.89 -7.83
CA ASP A 421 11.49 31.35 -7.81
C ASP A 421 12.30 31.92 -8.98
N GLY A 422 12.98 31.07 -9.76
CA GLY A 422 13.68 31.38 -11.00
C GLY A 422 12.80 31.35 -12.25
N GLY A 423 11.54 30.91 -12.13
CA GLY A 423 10.56 30.95 -13.21
C GLY A 423 10.74 29.89 -14.29
N ASN A 424 11.41 28.77 -13.98
CA ASN A 424 11.56 27.67 -14.93
C ASN A 424 10.20 27.00 -15.20
N ASP A 425 9.80 26.92 -16.47
CA ASP A 425 8.53 26.34 -16.89
C ASP A 425 8.64 24.86 -17.32
N GLN A 426 9.86 24.33 -17.36
CA GLN A 426 10.18 22.93 -17.70
C GLN A 426 10.39 22.03 -16.47
N ILE A 427 10.15 22.55 -15.27
CA ILE A 427 10.10 21.73 -14.04
C ILE A 427 8.66 21.65 -13.56
N PHE A 428 8.06 20.47 -13.67
CA PHE A 428 6.78 20.20 -13.05
C PHE A 428 7.00 19.73 -11.62
N ALA A 429 6.37 20.40 -10.65
CA ALA A 429 6.63 20.19 -9.23
C ALA A 429 5.35 20.10 -8.41
N THR A 430 5.27 19.09 -7.54
CA THR A 430 4.11 18.81 -6.68
C THR A 430 4.56 18.30 -5.32
N ALA A 431 4.01 18.83 -4.24
CA ALA A 431 4.10 18.25 -2.91
C ALA A 431 2.90 17.33 -2.64
N LYS A 432 3.18 16.17 -2.05
CA LYS A 432 2.25 15.09 -1.74
C LYS A 432 2.42 14.72 -0.27
N TYR A 433 1.31 14.43 0.41
CA TYR A 433 1.32 14.08 1.83
C TYR A 433 0.22 13.08 2.16
N GLN A 434 0.52 12.10 3.01
CA GLN A 434 -0.46 11.10 3.40
C GLN A 434 -1.52 11.71 4.32
N THR A 435 -1.10 12.37 5.41
CA THR A 435 -2.01 12.98 6.40
C THR A 435 -1.67 14.45 6.59
N ALA A 436 -2.65 15.33 6.39
CA ALA A 436 -2.48 16.76 6.58
C ALA A 436 -2.08 17.10 8.02
N ASN A 437 -1.08 17.96 8.19
CA ASN A 437 -0.57 18.47 9.47
C ASN A 437 0.17 17.44 10.34
N ALA A 438 0.33 16.19 9.89
CA ALA A 438 1.13 15.20 10.58
C ALA A 438 2.63 15.43 10.28
N PRO A 439 3.54 15.23 11.25
CA PRO A 439 4.96 15.42 11.03
C PRO A 439 5.54 14.35 10.10
N PRO A 440 6.61 14.66 9.33
CA PRO A 440 7.30 13.68 8.48
C PRO A 440 7.86 12.47 9.24
N SER A 441 8.03 12.59 10.56
CA SER A 441 8.40 11.48 11.43
C SER A 441 7.31 10.43 11.60
N ALA A 442 6.04 10.75 11.31
CA ALA A 442 4.89 9.87 11.54
C ALA A 442 4.00 9.67 10.31
N SER A 443 4.12 10.51 9.29
CA SER A 443 3.33 10.44 8.07
C SER A 443 4.18 10.71 6.84
N ASP A 444 3.89 10.01 5.75
CA ASP A 444 4.67 10.11 4.52
C ASP A 444 4.47 11.47 3.83
N VAL A 445 5.57 12.09 3.41
CA VAL A 445 5.62 13.36 2.67
C VAL A 445 6.60 13.21 1.52
N VAL A 446 6.18 13.58 0.30
CA VAL A 446 7.03 13.54 -0.90
C VAL A 446 6.91 14.87 -1.65
N ILE A 447 8.04 15.45 -2.01
CA ILE A 447 8.11 16.61 -2.90
C ILE A 447 8.68 16.14 -4.23
N GLY A 448 7.84 16.10 -5.25
CA GLY A 448 8.16 15.53 -6.55
C GLY A 448 8.53 16.59 -7.59
N PHE A 449 9.53 16.28 -8.42
CA PHE A 449 10.00 17.11 -9.54
C PHE A 449 10.25 16.27 -10.79
N VAL A 450 9.87 16.80 -11.94
CA VAL A 450 10.04 16.15 -13.26
C VAL A 450 10.60 17.14 -14.28
N ASN A 451 11.59 16.68 -15.03
CA ASN A 451 12.15 17.42 -16.16
C ASN A 451 11.24 17.22 -17.38
N LEU A 452 10.56 18.27 -17.82
CA LEU A 452 9.72 18.23 -19.01
C LEU A 452 10.50 18.37 -20.32
N ASN A 453 11.80 18.66 -20.24
CA ASN A 453 12.69 18.77 -21.39
C ASN A 453 13.84 17.76 -21.27
N ARG A 454 13.61 16.56 -21.83
CA ARG A 454 14.61 15.48 -21.87
C ARG A 454 15.96 15.86 -22.48
N ASN A 455 16.06 16.95 -23.25
CA ASN A 455 17.27 17.31 -23.97
C ASN A 455 18.11 18.38 -23.26
N SER A 456 17.69 18.88 -22.10
CA SER A 456 18.42 19.91 -21.38
C SER A 456 18.43 19.67 -19.88
N VAL A 457 19.52 20.09 -19.24
CA VAL A 457 19.54 20.26 -17.78
C VAL A 457 18.57 21.39 -17.45
N VAL A 458 17.71 21.16 -16.47
CA VAL A 458 16.82 22.18 -15.91
C VAL A 458 17.08 22.30 -14.43
N SER A 459 17.05 23.52 -13.91
CA SER A 459 17.21 23.77 -12.49
C SER A 459 16.42 24.99 -12.04
N ASP A 460 16.04 25.02 -10.77
CA ASP A 460 15.38 26.15 -10.11
C ASP A 460 15.55 26.03 -8.57
N ASN A 461 15.26 27.11 -7.84
CA ASN A 461 15.19 27.10 -6.38
C ASN A 461 13.72 27.09 -5.93
N PHE A 462 13.39 26.19 -5.01
CA PHE A 462 12.03 25.98 -4.53
C PHE A 462 11.91 26.32 -3.05
N LYS A 463 10.81 26.98 -2.69
CA LYS A 463 10.45 27.29 -1.30
C LYS A 463 9.13 26.62 -0.96
N ILE A 464 8.98 26.24 0.29
CA ILE A 464 7.73 25.70 0.82
C ILE A 464 6.89 26.86 1.38
N PRO A 465 5.75 27.22 0.78
CA PRO A 465 4.88 28.26 1.33
C PRO A 465 4.42 27.90 2.76
N SER A 466 4.21 28.89 3.63
CA SER A 466 3.84 28.65 5.04
C SER A 466 2.58 27.78 5.21
N GLU A 467 1.59 27.96 4.34
CA GLU A 467 0.37 27.14 4.33
C GLU A 467 0.69 25.68 4.01
N LEU A 468 1.50 25.43 2.98
CA LEU A 468 1.97 24.10 2.63
C LEU A 468 2.85 23.50 3.74
N SER A 469 3.77 24.28 4.31
CA SER A 469 4.63 23.84 5.43
C SER A 469 3.81 23.28 6.58
N THR A 470 2.67 23.91 6.88
CA THR A 470 1.75 23.45 7.93
C THR A 470 1.11 22.11 7.54
N LEU A 471 0.65 21.96 6.30
CA LEU A 471 0.07 20.71 5.80
C LEU A 471 1.08 19.55 5.77
N LEU A 472 2.36 19.84 5.53
CA LEU A 472 3.45 18.86 5.52
C LEU A 472 4.01 18.57 6.93
N GLY A 473 3.50 19.24 7.98
CA GLY A 473 4.00 19.08 9.36
C GLY A 473 5.42 19.60 9.58
N ILE A 474 5.91 20.51 8.72
CA ILE A 474 7.25 21.10 8.82
C ILE A 474 7.25 22.21 9.87
N LYS A 475 8.25 22.19 10.76
CA LYS A 475 8.45 23.14 11.86
C LYS A 475 9.79 23.84 11.78
N ASP A 476 9.80 25.12 12.11
CA ASP A 476 10.94 26.03 11.89
C ASP A 476 12.22 25.57 12.59
N SER A 477 12.09 25.09 13.83
CA SER A 477 13.22 24.67 14.68
C SER A 477 13.75 23.27 14.38
N ARG A 478 13.19 22.58 13.38
CA ARG A 478 13.54 21.19 13.02
C ARG A 478 14.37 21.16 11.75
N ILE A 479 15.15 20.09 11.58
CA ILE A 479 16.06 19.87 10.45
C ILE A 479 15.50 18.72 9.62
N TYR A 480 15.45 18.92 8.31
CA TYR A 480 14.89 17.94 7.37
C TYR A 480 15.91 17.53 6.32
N ASN A 481 15.78 16.30 5.83
CA ASN A 481 16.56 15.77 4.72
C ASN A 481 15.66 14.96 3.80
N VAL A 482 16.15 14.62 2.62
CA VAL A 482 15.38 13.89 1.61
C VAL A 482 16.17 12.75 1.00
N LYS A 483 15.44 11.74 0.55
CA LYS A 483 15.91 10.68 -0.33
C LYS A 483 15.08 10.69 -1.61
N ASN A 484 15.69 10.45 -2.77
CA ASN A 484 14.94 10.30 -4.02
C ASN A 484 14.44 8.86 -4.15
N ILE A 485 13.19 8.61 -3.75
CA ILE A 485 12.61 7.26 -3.79
C ILE A 485 12.32 6.77 -5.23
N ALA A 486 12.37 7.65 -6.23
CA ALA A 486 12.27 7.33 -7.65
C ALA A 486 13.63 7.41 -8.38
N ALA A 487 14.75 7.34 -7.65
CA ALA A 487 16.07 7.31 -8.26
C ALA A 487 16.22 6.11 -9.20
N TYR A 488 16.88 6.32 -10.33
CA TYR A 488 17.32 5.28 -11.23
C TYR A 488 18.38 4.41 -10.53
N THR A 489 18.10 3.11 -10.41
CA THR A 489 18.89 2.16 -9.60
C THR A 489 19.57 1.06 -10.42
N ALA A 490 19.45 1.08 -11.76
CA ALA A 490 19.96 -0.04 -12.57
C ALA A 490 21.49 -0.19 -12.52
N GLN A 491 22.22 0.92 -12.33
CA GLN A 491 23.69 0.93 -12.21
C GLN A 491 24.17 0.95 -10.75
N ASP A 492 23.34 1.45 -9.83
CA ASP A 492 23.62 1.49 -8.40
C ASP A 492 22.31 1.35 -7.61
N SER A 493 22.15 0.21 -6.95
CA SER A 493 20.93 -0.15 -6.22
C SER A 493 20.64 0.72 -5.00
N ASN A 494 21.62 1.49 -4.50
CA ASN A 494 21.51 2.22 -3.25
C ASN A 494 21.12 3.70 -3.44
N ARG A 495 21.01 4.20 -4.68
CA ARG A 495 20.76 5.63 -4.95
C ARG A 495 19.46 6.18 -4.34
N ASN A 496 18.46 5.32 -4.15
CA ASN A 496 17.21 5.68 -3.50
C ASN A 496 17.31 5.76 -1.96
N ASP A 497 18.43 5.33 -1.38
CA ASP A 497 18.69 5.35 0.06
C ASP A 497 19.65 6.45 0.52
N GLU A 498 20.24 7.21 -0.41
CA GLU A 498 21.19 8.29 -0.14
C GLU A 498 20.53 9.61 0.28
N TRP A 499 21.14 10.29 1.24
CA TRP A 499 20.71 11.62 1.69
C TRP A 499 21.16 12.72 0.74
N LEU A 500 20.24 13.57 0.27
CA LEU A 500 20.55 14.57 -0.77
C LEU A 500 20.86 15.98 -0.24
N TRP A 501 20.48 16.32 0.99
CA TRP A 501 20.72 17.65 1.57
C TRP A 501 21.88 17.70 2.57
N GLY A 502 22.82 16.75 2.50
CA GLY A 502 23.99 16.72 3.41
C GLY A 502 23.56 16.67 4.87
N SER A 503 23.87 17.70 5.66
CA SER A 503 23.44 17.83 7.07
C SER A 503 21.96 18.16 7.27
N GLY A 504 21.20 18.37 6.18
CA GLY A 504 19.80 18.77 6.21
C GLY A 504 19.58 20.28 6.16
N ILE A 505 18.32 20.68 5.98
CA ILE A 505 17.85 22.06 5.87
C ILE A 505 16.85 22.33 6.98
N THR A 506 16.93 23.48 7.64
CA THR A 506 15.97 23.83 8.71
C THR A 506 14.57 24.09 8.11
N GLY A 507 13.51 23.85 8.88
CA GLY A 507 12.16 24.19 8.45
C GLY A 507 11.98 25.69 8.16
N GLU A 508 12.70 26.56 8.87
CA GLU A 508 12.74 27.99 8.57
C GLU A 508 13.38 28.27 7.21
N ASP A 509 14.51 27.64 6.91
CA ASP A 509 15.22 27.78 5.63
C ASP A 509 14.40 27.24 4.47
N LEU A 510 13.71 26.09 4.62
CA LEU A 510 12.84 25.53 3.58
C LEU A 510 11.75 26.51 3.14
N LYS A 511 11.27 27.38 4.04
CA LYS A 511 10.28 28.41 3.74
C LYS A 511 10.90 29.70 3.18
N THR A 512 12.05 30.11 3.71
CA THR A 512 12.62 31.43 3.44
C THR A 512 13.66 31.43 2.31
N ASN A 513 14.66 30.56 2.42
CA ASN A 513 15.77 30.42 1.47
C ASN A 513 15.44 29.39 0.38
N GLY A 514 14.77 28.31 0.74
CA GLY A 514 14.41 27.20 -0.13
C GLY A 514 15.50 26.17 -0.28
N PHE A 515 15.39 25.38 -1.34
CA PHE A 515 16.35 24.35 -1.72
C PHE A 515 16.47 24.29 -3.24
N PHE A 516 17.69 24.00 -3.72
CA PHE A 516 18.00 23.92 -5.13
C PHE A 516 17.59 22.55 -5.70
N VAL A 517 16.97 22.57 -6.87
CA VAL A 517 16.62 21.37 -7.64
C VAL A 517 17.29 21.47 -9.01
N GLN A 518 17.98 20.41 -9.40
CA GLN A 518 18.53 20.23 -10.75
C GLN A 518 18.14 18.84 -11.25
N LEU A 519 17.66 18.78 -12.50
CA LEU A 519 17.25 17.56 -13.16
C LEU A 519 18.03 17.42 -14.47
N ASN A 520 18.55 16.22 -14.71
CA ASN A 520 19.42 15.93 -15.84
C ASN A 520 18.60 15.66 -17.12
N PRO A 521 19.19 15.87 -18.31
CA PRO A 521 18.64 15.36 -19.57
C PRO A 521 18.84 13.84 -19.68
N VAL A 522 18.16 13.21 -20.64
CA VAL A 522 18.41 11.81 -21.03
C VAL A 522 19.86 11.67 -21.49
N PRO A 523 20.69 10.86 -20.81
CA PRO A 523 22.06 10.66 -21.22
C PRO A 523 22.16 9.99 -22.60
N THR A 524 23.15 10.41 -23.38
CA THR A 524 23.45 9.83 -24.71
C THR A 524 24.60 8.83 -24.68
N VAL A 525 25.21 8.61 -23.51
CA VAL A 525 26.35 7.70 -23.31
C VAL A 525 26.13 6.90 -22.03
N GLU A 526 26.45 5.61 -22.07
CA GLU A 526 26.25 4.63 -20.99
C GLU A 526 26.83 5.08 -19.64
N ASN A 527 28.09 5.52 -19.59
CA ASN A 527 28.72 5.88 -18.32
C ASN A 527 28.07 7.06 -17.58
N THR A 528 27.36 7.94 -18.29
CA THR A 528 26.66 9.08 -17.70
C THR A 528 25.43 8.62 -16.91
N TRP A 529 24.84 7.46 -17.20
CA TRP A 529 23.73 6.91 -16.40
C TRP A 529 24.14 6.56 -14.96
N GLN A 530 25.44 6.39 -14.69
CA GLN A 530 25.93 6.15 -13.35
C GLN A 530 26.03 7.44 -12.52
N THR A 531 26.36 8.58 -13.14
CA THR A 531 26.60 9.84 -12.42
C THR A 531 25.43 10.80 -12.50
N ASP A 532 24.83 10.92 -13.68
CA ASP A 532 23.81 11.92 -14.01
C ASP A 532 22.64 11.29 -14.80
N PRO A 533 21.96 10.26 -14.26
CA PRO A 533 20.85 9.63 -14.96
C PRO A 533 19.67 10.59 -15.12
N TYR A 534 18.86 10.33 -16.15
CA TYR A 534 17.53 10.93 -16.24
C TYR A 534 16.57 10.18 -15.33
N GLU A 535 15.96 10.90 -14.39
CA GLU A 535 15.04 10.34 -13.41
C GLU A 535 14.07 11.42 -12.92
N ALA A 536 12.91 10.97 -12.44
CA ALA A 536 12.09 11.83 -11.59
C ALA A 536 12.76 11.98 -10.22
N GLN A 537 12.61 13.14 -9.61
CA GLN A 537 13.00 13.34 -8.21
C GLN A 537 11.76 13.32 -7.33
N TYR A 538 11.43 12.16 -6.78
CA TYR A 538 10.40 12.01 -5.77
C TYR A 538 11.09 12.08 -4.40
N LEU A 539 11.23 13.29 -3.87
CA LEU A 539 12.00 13.55 -2.67
C LEU A 539 11.15 13.26 -1.43
N LYS A 540 11.29 12.07 -0.86
CA LYS A 540 10.65 11.73 0.41
C LYS A 540 11.32 12.51 1.53
N LEU A 541 10.54 13.23 2.31
CA LEU A 541 10.99 14.10 3.39
C LEU A 541 11.11 13.32 4.70
N PHE A 542 12.22 13.51 5.39
CA PHE A 542 12.50 12.93 6.71
C PHE A 542 12.85 14.04 7.69
N ASP A 543 12.30 13.95 8.90
CA ASP A 543 12.80 14.74 10.03
C ASP A 543 14.09 14.09 10.55
N VAL A 544 15.20 14.83 10.42
CA VAL A 544 16.53 14.40 10.85
C VAL A 544 17.01 15.20 12.06
N THR A 545 16.09 15.87 12.77
CA THR A 545 16.42 16.51 14.03
C THR A 545 16.82 15.44 15.04
N PRO A 546 17.99 15.54 15.70
CA PRO A 546 18.34 14.62 16.77
C PRO A 546 17.25 14.64 17.85
N PRO A 547 16.72 13.48 18.26
CA PRO A 547 15.72 13.43 19.32
C PRO A 547 16.31 13.95 20.65
N PRO A 548 15.49 14.36 21.61
CA PRO A 548 15.98 14.77 22.92
C PRO A 548 16.59 13.58 23.67
N ALA A 549 17.69 13.83 24.38
CA ALA A 549 18.30 12.83 25.25
C ALA A 549 17.32 12.35 26.34
N THR A 550 17.38 11.06 26.67
CA THR A 550 16.63 10.45 27.77
C THR A 550 17.21 10.82 29.13
N SER A 551 16.55 10.38 30.19
CA SER A 551 17.14 10.28 31.52
C SER A 551 18.41 9.41 31.50
N ALA A 552 19.30 9.64 32.48
CA ALA A 552 20.39 8.71 32.75
C ALA A 552 19.78 7.32 33.03
N PRO A 553 20.38 6.23 32.53
CA PRO A 553 19.97 4.91 32.97
C PRO A 553 20.19 4.75 34.47
N GLU A 554 19.33 3.96 35.11
CA GLU A 554 19.44 3.63 36.52
C GLU A 554 19.49 2.12 36.71
N ASN A 555 20.19 1.67 37.75
CA ASN A 555 20.07 0.28 38.21
C ASN A 555 18.64 0.07 38.72
N SER A 556 17.96 -0.98 38.27
CA SER A 556 16.55 -1.23 38.64
C SER A 556 16.33 -1.43 40.15
N THR A 557 17.38 -1.79 40.91
CA THR A 557 17.32 -1.90 42.38
C THR A 557 17.52 -0.56 43.10
N GLY A 558 17.90 0.51 42.38
CA GLY A 558 18.24 1.82 42.94
C GLY A 558 19.58 1.87 43.70
N LYS A 559 20.28 0.74 43.82
CA LYS A 559 21.56 0.62 44.52
C LYS A 559 22.73 0.95 43.57
N ASN A 560 23.85 1.39 44.13
CA ASN A 560 25.13 1.55 43.42
C ASN A 560 25.92 0.23 43.31
N TYR A 561 25.27 -0.90 43.60
CA TYR A 561 25.81 -2.24 43.44
C TYR A 561 24.70 -3.23 43.07
N VAL A 562 25.12 -4.40 42.62
CA VAL A 562 24.32 -5.63 42.57
C VAL A 562 25.13 -6.75 43.21
N VAL A 563 24.49 -7.60 44.02
CA VAL A 563 25.12 -8.83 44.51
C VAL A 563 24.91 -9.91 43.46
N GLY A 564 25.89 -10.05 42.55
CA GLY A 564 25.75 -10.83 41.33
C GLY A 564 26.54 -10.24 40.16
N THR A 565 26.38 -10.86 38.99
CA THR A 565 26.96 -10.39 37.71
C THR A 565 25.98 -9.61 36.85
N ASP A 566 24.71 -9.59 37.22
CA ASP A 566 23.64 -9.13 36.35
C ASP A 566 23.14 -7.78 36.87
N VAL A 567 23.37 -6.73 36.09
CA VAL A 567 22.83 -5.39 36.34
C VAL A 567 21.77 -5.09 35.29
N GLN A 568 20.57 -4.76 35.74
CA GLN A 568 19.49 -4.30 34.87
C GLN A 568 19.48 -2.77 34.87
N PHE A 569 19.80 -2.18 33.72
CA PHE A 569 19.65 -0.76 33.49
C PHE A 569 18.26 -0.47 32.95
N THR A 570 17.58 0.51 33.53
CA THR A 570 16.30 1.04 33.06
C THR A 570 16.44 2.52 32.74
N TRP A 571 15.69 3.01 31.76
CA TRP A 571 15.65 4.44 31.42
C TRP A 571 14.24 4.83 30.96
N THR A 572 13.94 6.11 31.01
CA THR A 572 12.67 6.65 30.52
C THR A 572 12.90 7.58 29.34
N ALA A 573 11.92 7.63 28.43
CA ALA A 573 11.94 8.62 27.36
C ALA A 573 12.03 10.05 27.94
N SER A 574 12.66 10.95 27.19
CA SER A 574 12.76 12.35 27.59
C SER A 574 11.38 12.97 27.82
N GLU A 575 11.22 13.80 28.85
CA GLU A 575 9.98 14.57 29.05
C GLU A 575 9.73 15.58 27.93
N SER A 576 10.77 15.97 27.20
CA SER A 576 10.69 16.84 26.03
C SER A 576 10.37 16.08 24.73
N ASN A 577 10.21 14.76 24.79
CA ASN A 577 9.89 13.94 23.63
C ASN A 577 8.50 14.28 23.10
N THR A 578 8.42 14.47 21.79
CA THR A 578 7.21 14.82 21.04
C THR A 578 6.95 13.79 19.94
N VAL A 579 5.77 13.84 19.32
CA VAL A 579 5.46 12.98 18.16
C VAL A 579 6.43 13.19 16.98
N ASP A 580 7.01 14.38 16.87
CA ASP A 580 7.99 14.71 15.83
C ASP A 580 9.33 13.98 16.03
N ASP A 581 9.68 13.61 17.25
CA ASP A 581 10.95 12.93 17.55
C ASP A 581 10.91 11.45 17.15
N ASN A 582 9.71 10.85 17.22
CA ASN A 582 9.39 9.45 16.90
C ASN A 582 10.57 8.48 17.14
N ILE A 583 10.93 8.28 18.41
CA ILE A 583 12.02 7.38 18.80
C ILE A 583 11.59 5.94 18.49
N THR A 584 12.33 5.28 17.60
CA THR A 584 12.09 3.89 17.18
C THR A 584 13.14 2.93 17.71
N GLY A 585 14.17 3.43 18.39
CA GLY A 585 15.12 2.57 19.07
C GLY A 585 16.08 3.31 19.96
N TYR A 586 16.90 2.54 20.67
CA TYR A 586 17.97 3.05 21.51
C TYR A 586 19.27 2.28 21.26
N ARG A 587 20.40 2.96 21.42
CA ARG A 587 21.72 2.35 21.50
C ARG A 587 22.27 2.52 22.90
N LEU A 588 22.68 1.43 23.53
CA LEU A 588 23.21 1.39 24.88
C LEU A 588 24.73 1.17 24.82
N VAL A 589 25.45 2.04 25.51
CA VAL A 589 26.89 1.94 25.72
C VAL A 589 27.15 1.74 27.21
N ILE A 590 27.86 0.67 27.58
CA ILE A 590 28.29 0.41 28.96
C ILE A 590 29.81 0.45 29.01
N LYS A 591 30.33 1.12 30.02
CA LYS A 591 31.76 1.30 30.23
C LYS A 591 32.19 0.94 31.64
N ALA A 592 33.43 0.46 31.76
CA ALA A 592 34.07 0.24 33.04
C ALA A 592 34.44 1.60 33.68
N ASN A 593 33.91 1.89 34.88
CA ASN A 593 34.07 3.15 35.60
C ASN A 593 35.55 3.53 35.85
N THR A 594 36.42 2.54 36.09
CA THR A 594 37.83 2.77 36.45
C THR A 594 38.74 3.06 35.27
N SER A 595 38.39 2.60 34.07
CA SER A 595 39.25 2.67 32.87
C SER A 595 38.61 3.37 31.68
N ASP A 596 37.31 3.68 31.76
CA ASP A 596 36.48 4.22 30.69
C ASP A 596 36.43 3.37 29.41
N ILE A 597 36.79 2.08 29.52
CA ILE A 597 36.75 1.12 28.42
C ILE A 597 35.31 0.70 28.16
N THR A 598 34.91 0.68 26.90
CA THR A 598 33.59 0.18 26.47
C THR A 598 33.54 -1.34 26.57
N VAL A 599 32.60 -1.85 27.35
CA VAL A 599 32.35 -3.28 27.57
C VAL A 599 31.07 -3.76 26.88
N PHE A 600 30.20 -2.83 26.51
CA PHE A 600 29.00 -3.10 25.71
C PHE A 600 28.67 -1.89 24.83
N ASP A 601 28.28 -2.13 23.58
CA ASP A 601 27.84 -1.09 22.64
C ASP A 601 26.93 -1.74 21.58
N GLN A 602 25.61 -1.61 21.75
CA GLN A 602 24.64 -2.18 20.81
C GLN A 602 23.37 -1.35 20.69
N SER A 603 22.76 -1.39 19.51
CA SER A 603 21.37 -0.96 19.29
C SER A 603 20.41 -2.04 19.80
N LEU A 604 19.49 -1.66 20.67
CA LEU A 604 18.58 -2.57 21.39
C LEU A 604 17.14 -2.55 20.85
N GLY A 605 16.88 -1.78 19.80
CA GLY A 605 15.50 -1.52 19.35
C GLY A 605 14.74 -0.63 20.33
N ASN A 606 13.41 -0.61 20.25
CA ASN A 606 12.56 0.26 21.06
C ASN A 606 12.27 -0.35 22.45
N VAL A 607 13.30 -0.44 23.29
CA VAL A 607 13.21 -0.94 24.67
C VAL A 607 13.62 0.14 25.67
N THR A 608 13.17 0.01 26.90
CA THR A 608 13.49 0.93 28.01
C THR A 608 14.27 0.27 29.13
N GLU A 609 14.71 -0.97 28.93
CA GLU A 609 15.49 -1.72 29.89
C GLU A 609 16.43 -2.70 29.21
N TYR A 610 17.55 -3.02 29.87
CA TYR A 610 18.50 -4.03 29.42
C TYR A 610 19.28 -4.64 30.59
N THR A 611 19.44 -5.96 30.59
CA THR A 611 20.26 -6.66 31.58
C THR A 611 21.65 -6.95 31.02
N TYR A 612 22.66 -6.29 31.58
CA TYR A 612 24.06 -6.56 31.28
C TYR A 612 24.60 -7.64 32.20
N ASN A 613 25.24 -8.65 31.60
CA ASN A 613 25.85 -9.78 32.29
C ASN A 613 27.36 -9.54 32.31
N GLY A 614 27.87 -9.03 33.43
CA GLY A 614 29.28 -8.68 33.62
C GLY A 614 30.06 -9.76 34.36
N SER A 615 31.14 -9.34 35.00
CA SER A 615 31.97 -10.19 35.87
C SER A 615 32.08 -9.61 37.28
N PHE A 616 32.29 -10.47 38.28
CA PHE A 616 32.53 -10.01 39.65
C PHE A 616 33.73 -9.05 39.73
N GLY A 617 33.59 -8.00 40.52
CA GLY A 617 34.58 -6.94 40.68
C GLY A 617 34.54 -5.87 39.58
N GLU A 618 33.68 -6.02 38.56
CA GLU A 618 33.42 -4.92 37.63
C GLU A 618 32.66 -3.79 38.32
N ASN A 619 32.97 -2.57 37.92
CA ASN A 619 32.21 -1.39 38.29
C ASN A 619 31.88 -0.65 36.99
N VAL A 620 30.61 -0.61 36.62
CA VAL A 620 30.16 -0.18 35.29
C VAL A 620 29.19 0.97 35.37
N TYR A 621 29.22 1.84 34.37
CA TYR A 621 28.20 2.86 34.16
C TYR A 621 27.74 2.82 32.70
N SER A 622 26.59 3.39 32.42
CA SER A 622 25.97 3.34 31.10
C SER A 622 25.56 4.71 30.57
N ILE A 623 25.45 4.78 29.24
CA ILE A 623 24.96 5.92 28.47
C ILE A 623 24.00 5.36 27.44
N ILE A 624 22.83 5.98 27.30
CA ILE A 624 21.83 5.58 26.30
C ILE A 624 21.65 6.68 25.26
N TYR A 625 21.49 6.27 24.00
CA TYR A 625 21.34 7.15 22.84
C TYR A 625 20.03 6.82 22.13
N PRO A 626 19.01 7.68 22.23
CA PRO A 626 17.79 7.56 21.43
C PRO A 626 18.04 7.66 19.93
N ILE A 627 17.27 6.92 19.13
CA ILE A 627 17.35 6.88 17.66
C ILE A 627 15.97 7.16 17.08
N SER A 628 15.86 8.19 16.23
CA SER A 628 14.61 8.53 15.54
C SER A 628 14.26 7.55 14.42
N LEU A 629 13.05 7.62 13.87
CA LEU A 629 12.63 6.86 12.68
C LEU A 629 13.59 7.05 11.49
N ALA A 630 14.19 8.23 11.34
CA ALA A 630 15.15 8.52 10.26
C ALA A 630 16.55 7.93 10.53
N GLY A 631 16.76 7.22 11.64
CA GLY A 631 18.04 6.67 12.05
C GLY A 631 18.99 7.70 12.66
N VAL A 632 18.49 8.87 13.07
CA VAL A 632 19.32 9.92 13.67
C VAL A 632 19.49 9.65 15.16
N GLU A 633 20.74 9.52 15.58
CA GLU A 633 21.14 9.35 16.98
C GLU A 633 21.10 10.70 17.71
N ALA A 634 20.47 10.72 18.89
CA ALA A 634 20.48 11.85 19.80
C ALA A 634 21.86 12.03 20.47
N PRO A 635 22.12 13.18 21.11
CA PRO A 635 23.13 13.24 22.17
C PRO A 635 22.87 12.16 23.22
N GLY A 636 23.92 11.51 23.70
CA GLY A 636 23.81 10.52 24.77
C GLY A 636 23.21 11.14 26.05
N SER A 637 22.50 10.32 26.81
CA SER A 637 22.06 10.68 28.16
C SER A 637 23.25 11.13 29.02
N SER A 638 22.97 11.76 30.16
CA SER A 638 23.96 11.77 31.24
C SER A 638 24.34 10.33 31.61
N VAL A 639 25.58 10.14 32.06
CA VAL A 639 26.06 8.84 32.54
C VAL A 639 25.23 8.36 33.73
N SER A 640 24.95 7.05 33.81
CA SER A 640 24.36 6.45 35.01
C SER A 640 25.29 6.60 36.22
N ASN A 641 24.75 6.41 37.42
CA ASN A 641 25.60 6.06 38.56
C ASN A 641 26.37 4.78 38.24
N ALA A 642 27.60 4.68 38.75
CA ALA A 642 28.39 3.48 38.61
C ALA A 642 27.83 2.37 39.52
N VAL A 643 27.74 1.15 38.99
CA VAL A 643 27.19 -0.03 39.65
C VAL A 643 28.30 -1.07 39.80
N ALA A 644 28.62 -1.42 41.05
CA ALA A 644 29.55 -2.50 41.36
C ALA A 644 28.89 -3.87 41.27
N LEU A 645 29.53 -4.83 40.60
CA LEU A 645 29.09 -6.22 40.50
C LEU A 645 29.82 -7.04 41.56
N LEU A 646 29.18 -7.22 42.70
CA LEU A 646 29.81 -7.81 43.89
C LEU A 646 29.71 -9.33 43.89
N ASN A 647 30.78 -9.98 44.34
CA ASN A 647 30.77 -11.42 44.53
C ASN A 647 29.95 -11.76 45.80
N PRO A 648 28.92 -12.62 45.72
CA PRO A 648 28.09 -12.99 46.86
C PRO A 648 28.88 -13.61 48.03
N ASP A 649 30.01 -14.27 47.75
CA ASP A 649 30.82 -14.98 48.75
C ASP A 649 31.89 -14.08 49.43
N LEU A 650 32.08 -12.85 48.95
CA LEU A 650 33.00 -11.88 49.56
C LEU A 650 32.29 -11.05 50.63
N ASP A 651 33.09 -10.30 51.37
CA ASP A 651 32.72 -9.44 52.50
C ASP A 651 33.44 -8.11 52.26
N GLU A 652 32.70 -7.09 51.77
CA GLU A 652 33.29 -5.82 51.30
C GLU A 652 33.72 -4.90 52.45
N ASP A 653 33.06 -4.96 53.61
CA ASP A 653 33.36 -4.11 54.77
C ASP A 653 34.17 -4.80 55.88
N LEU A 654 34.40 -6.11 55.73
CA LEU A 654 35.19 -6.98 56.59
C LEU A 654 34.59 -7.19 57.99
N ASP A 655 33.27 -7.19 58.12
CA ASP A 655 32.55 -7.41 59.37
C ASP A 655 32.32 -8.91 59.71
N GLY A 656 32.58 -9.80 58.76
CA GLY A 656 32.40 -11.25 58.87
C GLY A 656 31.10 -11.79 58.26
N GLN A 657 30.24 -10.96 57.68
CA GLN A 657 29.08 -11.36 56.88
C GLN A 657 29.42 -11.28 55.39
N SER A 658 28.95 -12.25 54.61
CA SER A 658 29.12 -12.20 53.16
C SER A 658 28.09 -11.25 52.53
N ASN A 659 28.41 -10.59 51.43
CA ASN A 659 27.52 -9.73 50.64
C ASN A 659 26.14 -10.35 50.38
N TYR A 660 26.08 -11.67 50.14
CA TYR A 660 24.81 -12.39 49.96
C TYR A 660 23.93 -12.38 51.22
N MET A 661 24.53 -12.61 52.39
CA MET A 661 23.82 -12.60 53.67
C MET A 661 23.33 -11.20 54.00
N GLU A 662 24.14 -10.18 53.71
CA GLU A 662 23.78 -8.79 53.92
C GLU A 662 22.65 -8.32 53.00
N GLU A 663 22.69 -8.71 51.72
CA GLU A 663 21.62 -8.40 50.77
C GLU A 663 20.27 -8.99 51.23
N ILE A 664 20.28 -10.22 51.75
CA ILE A 664 19.08 -10.85 52.32
C ILE A 664 18.68 -10.15 53.63
N ALA A 665 19.65 -9.76 54.46
CA ALA A 665 19.40 -9.09 55.73
C ALA A 665 18.96 -7.63 55.59
N GLY A 666 19.10 -7.05 54.40
CA GLY A 666 18.88 -5.63 54.15
C GLY A 666 19.89 -4.73 54.88
N THR A 667 21.06 -5.27 55.24
CA THR A 667 22.14 -4.50 55.87
C THR A 667 23.00 -3.77 54.82
N ASP A 668 23.87 -2.86 55.26
CA ASP A 668 24.66 -2.03 54.37
C ASP A 668 26.05 -2.64 54.17
N ILE A 669 26.26 -3.21 52.98
CA ILE A 669 27.47 -3.91 52.52
C ILE A 669 28.78 -3.09 52.63
N TYR A 670 28.68 -1.78 52.88
CA TYR A 670 29.84 -0.89 53.06
C TYR A 670 29.99 -0.31 54.47
N ASP A 671 29.11 -0.66 55.43
CA ASP A 671 29.18 -0.20 56.82
C ASP A 671 29.28 -1.36 57.80
N HIS A 672 30.50 -1.56 58.31
CA HIS A 672 30.84 -2.62 59.27
C HIS A 672 30.04 -2.61 60.59
N ASN A 673 29.21 -1.59 60.84
CA ASN A 673 28.30 -1.55 61.99
C ASN A 673 26.86 -1.95 61.64
N SER A 674 26.53 -2.04 60.35
CA SER A 674 25.24 -2.44 59.82
C SER A 674 25.25 -3.95 59.62
N LEU A 675 25.01 -4.71 60.68
CA LEU A 675 25.07 -6.16 60.60
C LEU A 675 23.94 -6.84 61.38
N LEU A 676 23.41 -7.93 60.84
CA LEU A 676 22.44 -8.73 61.56
C LEU A 676 23.17 -9.57 62.60
N GLN A 677 23.20 -9.08 63.84
CA GLN A 677 23.80 -9.77 64.96
C GLN A 677 22.96 -9.66 66.23
N LEU A 678 23.13 -10.64 67.11
CA LEU A 678 22.59 -10.59 68.46
C LEU A 678 23.48 -9.70 69.33
N HIS A 679 22.91 -8.61 69.87
CA HIS A 679 23.64 -7.67 70.74
C HIS A 679 23.64 -8.13 72.20
N GLN A 680 22.58 -8.82 72.64
CA GLN A 680 22.45 -9.29 74.00
C GLN A 680 21.48 -10.47 74.09
N ASP A 681 21.89 -11.50 74.82
CA ASP A 681 21.07 -12.62 75.25
C ASP A 681 21.09 -12.74 76.78
N GLY A 682 19.94 -13.03 77.39
CA GLY A 682 19.83 -13.13 78.85
C GLY A 682 18.42 -13.38 79.34
N THR A 683 18.23 -13.54 80.65
CA THR A 683 16.91 -13.71 81.26
C THR A 683 16.36 -12.38 81.73
N ASN A 684 15.09 -12.07 81.41
CA ASN A 684 14.40 -10.90 81.93
C ASN A 684 13.96 -11.12 83.40
N ASP A 685 13.36 -10.10 84.03
CA ASP A 685 12.89 -10.15 85.43
C ASP A 685 11.78 -11.20 85.69
N ASN A 686 11.25 -11.84 84.64
CA ASN A 686 10.27 -12.93 84.68
C ASN A 686 10.91 -14.31 84.34
N ASP A 687 12.24 -14.43 84.41
CA ASP A 687 13.02 -15.63 84.06
C ASP A 687 12.82 -16.13 82.60
N GLN A 688 12.44 -15.24 81.67
CA GLN A 688 12.31 -15.58 80.25
C GLN A 688 13.57 -15.20 79.47
N PHE A 689 14.01 -16.07 78.58
CA PHE A 689 15.14 -15.78 77.69
C PHE A 689 14.78 -14.67 76.71
N THR A 690 15.70 -13.73 76.52
CA THR A 690 15.52 -12.55 75.69
C THR A 690 16.57 -12.56 74.59
N LEU A 691 16.16 -12.28 73.35
CA LEU A 691 17.05 -11.99 72.22
C LEU A 691 16.90 -10.53 71.82
N ARG A 692 18.03 -9.87 71.56
CA ARG A 692 18.07 -8.49 71.06
C ARG A 692 18.90 -8.38 69.78
N TRP A 693 18.34 -7.75 68.76
CA TRP A 693 19.03 -7.45 67.50
C TRP A 693 18.52 -6.15 66.90
N ASN A 694 19.39 -5.42 66.21
CA ASN A 694 18.96 -4.31 65.37
C ASN A 694 18.18 -4.86 64.17
N SER A 695 16.96 -4.36 63.97
CA SER A 695 16.11 -4.79 62.85
C SER A 695 16.12 -3.78 61.72
N VAL A 696 16.02 -4.27 60.49
CA VAL A 696 15.92 -3.47 59.27
C VAL A 696 14.45 -3.33 58.87
N MET A 697 14.02 -2.10 58.57
CA MET A 697 12.64 -1.84 58.18
C MET A 697 12.30 -2.56 56.87
N GLY A 698 11.19 -3.29 56.85
CA GLY A 698 10.74 -4.06 55.67
C GLY A 698 11.29 -5.49 55.59
N ILE A 699 12.25 -5.86 56.44
CA ILE A 699 12.70 -7.25 56.61
C ILE A 699 11.86 -7.94 57.67
N THR A 700 11.49 -9.20 57.43
CA THR A 700 10.72 -10.01 58.37
C THR A 700 11.63 -11.08 58.96
N TYR A 701 11.54 -11.26 60.27
CA TYR A 701 12.36 -12.20 61.01
C TYR A 701 11.52 -13.33 61.59
N GLN A 702 12.17 -14.47 61.77
CA GLN A 702 11.67 -15.57 62.59
C GLN A 702 12.72 -15.96 63.63
N VAL A 703 12.26 -16.32 64.82
CA VAL A 703 13.11 -16.88 65.88
C VAL A 703 12.90 -18.38 65.90
N GLU A 704 13.99 -19.12 65.86
CA GLU A 704 13.98 -20.57 65.96
C GLU A 704 14.85 -21.04 67.12
N SER A 705 14.58 -22.24 67.60
CA SER A 705 15.34 -22.87 68.66
C SER A 705 15.68 -24.34 68.38
N ASN A 706 16.68 -24.85 69.08
CA ASN A 706 17.00 -26.28 69.09
C ASN A 706 17.67 -26.68 70.40
N GLN A 707 17.62 -27.96 70.77
CA GLN A 707 18.37 -28.48 71.91
C GLN A 707 19.84 -28.79 71.59
N THR A 708 20.23 -28.77 70.31
CA THR A 708 21.62 -29.00 69.86
C THR A 708 21.98 -28.07 68.71
N LEU A 709 23.18 -27.50 68.73
CA LEU A 709 23.70 -26.65 67.65
C LEU A 709 23.90 -27.39 66.31
N SER A 710 24.02 -28.72 66.33
CA SER A 710 24.32 -29.53 65.14
C SER A 710 23.07 -30.03 64.40
N SER A 711 21.87 -29.75 64.89
CA SER A 711 20.63 -30.16 64.24
C SER A 711 20.38 -29.35 62.97
N ILE A 712 19.95 -30.03 61.90
CA ILE A 712 19.56 -29.40 60.63
C ILE A 712 18.16 -28.79 60.74
N ASN A 713 17.26 -29.42 61.50
CA ASN A 713 15.88 -28.95 61.68
C ASN A 713 15.78 -28.17 62.98
N TRP A 714 15.47 -26.88 62.91
CA TRP A 714 15.21 -26.02 64.05
C TRP A 714 13.69 -25.85 64.23
N HIS A 715 13.26 -25.63 65.47
CA HIS A 715 11.85 -25.41 65.81
C HIS A 715 11.55 -23.92 65.78
N THR A 716 10.64 -23.47 64.93
CA THR A 716 10.18 -22.07 64.91
C THR A 716 9.43 -21.72 66.19
N GLU A 717 9.95 -20.75 66.94
CA GLU A 717 9.30 -20.20 68.13
C GLU A 717 8.29 -19.10 67.74
N GLU A 718 8.69 -18.23 66.80
CA GLU A 718 7.85 -17.15 66.29
C GLU A 718 8.27 -16.79 64.86
N TYR A 719 7.31 -16.39 64.03
CA TYR A 719 7.50 -15.94 62.64
C TYR A 719 6.72 -14.64 62.41
N GLY A 720 6.97 -13.94 61.31
CA GLY A 720 6.29 -12.68 61.01
C GLY A 720 6.73 -11.50 61.86
N ILE A 721 7.91 -11.56 62.50
CA ILE A 721 8.43 -10.47 63.33
C ILE A 721 8.88 -9.34 62.39
N ALA A 722 8.04 -8.33 62.21
CA ALA A 722 8.32 -7.22 61.31
C ALA A 722 9.48 -6.34 61.84
N GLY A 723 10.47 -6.12 60.99
CA GLY A 723 11.57 -5.20 61.26
C GLY A 723 11.09 -3.75 61.36
N THR A 724 11.57 -3.06 62.39
CA THR A 724 11.10 -1.71 62.77
C THR A 724 12.14 -0.62 62.50
N GLY A 725 13.34 -0.97 62.03
CA GLY A 725 14.47 -0.04 61.93
C GLY A 725 15.15 0.28 63.27
N ASN A 726 14.68 -0.33 64.37
CA ASN A 726 15.25 -0.19 65.72
C ASN A 726 15.56 -1.58 66.31
N GLU A 727 16.17 -1.61 67.50
CA GLU A 727 16.40 -2.86 68.23
C GLU A 727 15.07 -3.56 68.57
N ILE A 728 14.94 -4.82 68.14
CA ILE A 728 13.86 -5.71 68.54
C ILE A 728 14.28 -6.45 69.80
N ASN A 729 13.35 -6.53 70.75
CA ASN A 729 13.48 -7.28 71.98
C ASN A 729 12.45 -8.42 71.97
N TRP A 730 12.88 -9.64 71.65
CA TRP A 730 12.04 -10.84 71.65
C TRP A 730 12.23 -11.64 72.93
N PHE A 731 11.17 -12.28 73.44
CA PHE A 731 11.21 -13.09 74.66
C PHE A 731 10.63 -14.48 74.40
N ASP A 732 11.27 -15.54 74.89
CA ASP A 732 10.68 -16.87 74.90
C ASP A 732 9.49 -16.87 75.87
N PRO A 733 8.26 -17.16 75.41
CA PRO A 733 7.07 -17.15 76.27
C PRO A 733 7.15 -18.18 77.41
N SER A 734 8.04 -19.18 77.30
CA SER A 734 8.27 -20.19 78.33
C SER A 734 9.31 -19.70 79.36
N PRO A 735 8.99 -19.63 80.67
CA PRO A 735 9.99 -19.33 81.69
C PRO A 735 11.07 -20.42 81.75
N MET A 736 12.34 -20.03 81.89
CA MET A 736 13.49 -20.94 81.95
C MET A 736 13.53 -21.68 83.30
N ASP A 737 12.78 -22.79 83.42
CA ASP A 737 12.93 -23.71 84.56
C ASP A 737 14.21 -24.55 84.40
N ALA A 738 15.22 -24.26 85.23
CA ALA A 738 16.51 -24.94 85.25
C ALA A 738 16.42 -26.46 85.53
N SER A 739 15.27 -26.98 85.96
CA SER A 739 15.02 -28.40 86.17
C SER A 739 14.34 -29.12 84.99
N ILE A 740 13.87 -28.38 83.97
CA ILE A 740 13.05 -28.89 82.86
C ILE A 740 13.69 -28.61 81.49
N PHE A 741 14.41 -27.50 81.32
CA PHE A 741 15.07 -27.18 80.06
C PHE A 741 16.48 -27.80 79.97
N GLY A 742 16.63 -28.79 79.08
CA GLY A 742 17.94 -29.09 78.51
C GLY A 742 18.49 -27.88 77.74
N GLN A 743 19.79 -27.83 77.48
CA GLN A 743 20.43 -26.75 76.72
C GLN A 743 19.60 -26.41 75.47
N LYS A 744 19.06 -25.20 75.38
CA LYS A 744 18.27 -24.69 74.24
C LYS A 744 19.06 -23.55 73.61
N PHE A 745 19.36 -23.69 72.33
CA PHE A 745 20.03 -22.72 71.48
C PHE A 745 18.98 -21.99 70.66
N TYR A 746 19.22 -20.72 70.36
CA TYR A 746 18.32 -19.91 69.54
C TYR A 746 19.09 -19.33 68.36
N ARG A 747 18.37 -19.08 67.26
CA ARG A 747 18.86 -18.31 66.14
C ARG A 747 17.74 -17.42 65.59
N ILE A 748 18.15 -16.33 64.95
CA ILE A 748 17.27 -15.49 64.15
C ILE A 748 17.53 -15.85 62.69
N ASN A 749 16.48 -16.06 61.93
CA ASN A 749 16.54 -16.15 60.48
C ASN A 749 15.66 -15.05 59.86
N ILE A 750 15.99 -14.69 58.63
CA ILE A 750 15.12 -13.86 57.79
C ILE A 750 14.08 -14.80 57.14
N GLU A 751 12.82 -14.36 57.14
CA GLU A 751 11.68 -15.12 56.59
C GLU A 751 11.60 -15.05 55.07
#